data_AF-A0AAQ4FCE7-F1
#
_entry.id   AF-A0AAQ4FCE7-F1
#
_cell.length_a   1.000
_cell.length_b   1.000
_cell.length_c   1.000
_cell.angle_alpha   90.00
_cell.angle_beta   90.00
_cell.angle_gamma   90.00
#
_symmetry.space_group_name_H-M   'P 1'
#
loop_
_entity.id
_entity.type
_entity.pdbx_description
1 polymer ?
#
loop_
_entity_poly.entity_id
_entity_poly.type
_entity_poly.pdbx_seq_one_letter_code
_entity_poly.pdbx_strand_id
1 'polypeptide(L)'
;MILKDMKMGMSEQSILSCYHPDAHDVFDVTSSLSKVCRELRDPKVRQHEIQVSLFSAVRPMLAERAEPRTVERRLNREPFFSETKFDGERLQVHKDGTEFRYFTRRSHDYSSGFGATADEGSLTQYIAGSFRSDVQSCILDGEVIGFDPRHERFVSKGSHVDVKSLTENSSLQPCFVAFDILLLNGQVTTNMPLHKRVDLLEKAVVEVPGRIQISRRQKGSTREDAVRFLNEAIENQEEGIVLKKVTSIYKPNARKAGWLKLKPEYVDNLVSDLDMLILGGYFGEGRRSGIVSHFLLGVASGDCDDEGMPQSFWSVAKVGSGYSLQELDELLAQLASKWKVYDPKRPPEKVVLAQGLKEKPDLYLEPRDSVVLQIKASELVRSSQFRTGITLRFPRVALIRHDKPWHDVLSYTELCELEKAAGGKLATAMVSLDEEDGGSPAKKRRVGAYAKGHPAAHVHASHSSAAVVGTHQQFSVVSSLCRAQFEEMKASVAVAVVFVQLVACYPNLGYIGNQTFLYRFFNSVPGVVRTYPESEHTIESLTGTLPAEWQNVSTKRSNLIEIAKKLNLTKLVEAIIKVGLAGLLNHEGPFTLFGPTNEAFENVPGYCRYVPLKYVIKHHIALGAHKESEFKNNLLLDSFVPGRKLRINIYPQTHSVTVSGRNITNTDNVASNGVVHVLSEVICTLFKGSAAFELGRCRAYSVLDALIKTAGLYDALDGDGPFTVFAPTDKAFSKLSPDLINKLKSNVTALKEVLLYHVVPDVWYSAGLTNGQLKTLQGQSLNIAVDGGVRVNDATVILPDAAVSNGVVHSIDTVLLPKLLTTDPSFSTARL
;
A
#
# COMPACT_ATOMS: atom_id res chain seq x y z
N MET A 1 4.31 -17.08 1.14
CA MET A 1 3.32 -18.06 1.62
C MET A 1 3.12 -18.02 3.13
N ILE A 2 4.16 -18.14 3.97
CA ILE A 2 4.03 -18.05 5.44
C ILE A 2 3.38 -16.73 5.90
N LEU A 3 3.82 -15.60 5.34
CA LEU A 3 3.27 -14.27 5.65
C LEU A 3 1.88 -14.01 5.05
N LYS A 4 1.32 -14.98 4.29
CA LYS A 4 0.04 -14.85 3.55
C LYS A 4 -0.06 -13.64 2.60
N ASP A 5 1.08 -13.06 2.23
CA ASP A 5 1.21 -12.02 1.20
C ASP A 5 2.27 -12.47 0.18
N MET A 6 1.83 -12.76 -1.05
CA MET A 6 2.70 -13.28 -2.13
C MET A 6 3.09 -12.20 -3.14
N LYS A 7 2.47 -11.00 -3.09
CA LYS A 7 2.80 -9.86 -3.97
C LYS A 7 2.90 -10.17 -5.47
N MET A 8 2.15 -11.15 -5.98
CA MET A 8 2.22 -11.61 -7.37
C MET A 8 1.58 -10.64 -8.39
N GLY A 9 1.12 -9.46 -7.97
CA GLY A 9 0.41 -8.52 -8.83
C GLY A 9 -1.00 -8.95 -9.26
N MET A 10 -1.37 -10.21 -9.06
CA MET A 10 -2.70 -10.76 -9.36
C MET A 10 -3.62 -10.74 -8.13
N SER A 11 -4.91 -10.49 -8.38
CA SER A 11 -5.93 -10.58 -7.34
C SER A 11 -6.42 -12.02 -7.14
N GLU A 12 -7.03 -12.32 -6.00
CA GLU A 12 -7.72 -13.60 -5.74
C GLU A 12 -8.73 -13.91 -6.85
N GLN A 13 -9.51 -12.91 -7.26
CA GLN A 13 -10.50 -13.05 -8.32
C GLN A 13 -9.86 -13.39 -9.67
N SER A 14 -8.71 -12.79 -9.99
CA SER A 14 -7.95 -13.11 -11.20
C SER A 14 -7.49 -14.57 -11.18
N ILE A 15 -6.98 -15.04 -10.04
CA ILE A 15 -6.50 -16.43 -9.88
C ILE A 15 -7.67 -17.42 -10.00
N LEU A 16 -8.80 -17.17 -9.33
CA LEU A 16 -9.98 -18.03 -9.40
C LEU A 16 -10.56 -18.07 -10.83
N SER A 17 -10.65 -16.91 -11.50
CA SER A 17 -11.15 -16.84 -12.88
C SER A 17 -10.27 -17.60 -13.87
N CYS A 18 -8.96 -17.60 -13.61
CA CYS A 18 -8.01 -18.42 -14.37
C CYS A 18 -8.21 -19.92 -14.09
N TYR A 19 -8.58 -20.29 -12.85
CA TYR A 19 -8.78 -21.67 -12.46
C TYR A 19 -10.02 -22.29 -13.13
N HIS A 20 -11.17 -21.64 -12.96
CA HIS A 20 -12.44 -22.10 -13.50
C HIS A 20 -13.43 -20.91 -13.59
N PRO A 21 -14.26 -20.80 -14.63
CA PRO A 21 -15.25 -19.71 -14.74
C PRO A 21 -16.18 -19.57 -13.52
N ASP A 22 -16.57 -20.70 -12.93
CA ASP A 22 -17.44 -20.78 -11.74
C ASP A 22 -16.71 -20.71 -10.40
N ALA A 23 -15.36 -20.65 -10.39
CA ALA A 23 -14.59 -20.73 -9.15
C ALA A 23 -14.90 -19.59 -8.18
N HIS A 24 -15.15 -18.39 -8.72
CA HIS A 24 -15.51 -17.24 -7.91
C HIS A 24 -16.83 -17.49 -7.16
N ASP A 25 -17.84 -17.96 -7.86
CA ASP A 25 -19.19 -18.14 -7.29
C ASP A 25 -19.21 -19.29 -6.28
N VAL A 26 -18.52 -20.41 -6.56
CA VAL A 26 -18.39 -21.51 -5.60
C VAL A 26 -17.60 -21.05 -4.37
N PHE A 27 -16.55 -20.26 -4.55
CA PHE A 27 -15.77 -19.75 -3.43
C PHE A 27 -16.57 -18.75 -2.59
N ASP A 28 -17.40 -17.92 -3.19
CA ASP A 28 -18.21 -16.94 -2.47
C ASP A 28 -19.29 -17.60 -1.59
N VAL A 29 -19.80 -18.78 -1.96
CA VAL A 29 -20.78 -19.52 -1.14
C VAL A 29 -20.16 -20.52 -0.16
N THR A 30 -18.85 -20.80 -0.26
CA THR A 30 -18.18 -21.80 0.60
C THR A 30 -16.99 -21.30 1.40
N SER A 31 -16.34 -20.22 0.97
CA SER A 31 -15.03 -19.74 1.44
C SER A 31 -13.97 -20.84 1.56
N SER A 32 -14.06 -21.89 0.75
CA SER A 32 -13.17 -23.06 0.82
C SER A 32 -12.50 -23.31 -0.51
N LEU A 33 -11.19 -23.04 -0.58
CA LEU A 33 -10.40 -23.38 -1.75
C LEU A 33 -10.46 -24.89 -2.01
N SER A 34 -10.37 -25.72 -0.97
CA SER A 34 -10.47 -27.18 -1.10
C SER A 34 -11.75 -27.63 -1.80
N LYS A 35 -12.92 -27.06 -1.45
CA LYS A 35 -14.18 -27.36 -2.13
C LYS A 35 -14.15 -26.91 -3.59
N VAL A 36 -13.72 -25.67 -3.87
CA VAL A 36 -13.57 -25.14 -5.23
C VAL A 36 -12.74 -26.09 -6.10
N CYS A 37 -11.57 -26.51 -5.60
CA CYS A 37 -10.66 -27.39 -6.34
C CYS A 37 -11.26 -28.78 -6.62
N ARG A 38 -12.05 -29.29 -5.66
CA ARG A 38 -12.63 -30.63 -5.72
C ARG A 38 -13.85 -30.67 -6.63
N GLU A 39 -14.70 -29.65 -6.56
CA GLU A 39 -15.96 -29.56 -7.30
C GLU A 39 -15.76 -29.04 -8.74
N LEU A 40 -14.72 -28.24 -8.97
CA LEU A 40 -14.41 -27.62 -10.27
C LEU A 40 -13.10 -28.15 -10.86
N ARG A 41 -12.82 -29.44 -10.63
CA ARG A 41 -11.58 -30.08 -11.09
C ARG A 41 -11.45 -30.03 -12.61
N ASP A 42 -12.54 -30.19 -13.35
CA ASP A 42 -12.56 -30.11 -14.82
C ASP A 42 -12.94 -28.68 -15.27
N PRO A 43 -12.03 -27.92 -15.90
CA PRO A 43 -12.31 -26.55 -16.38
C PRO A 43 -13.41 -26.46 -17.45
N LYS A 44 -13.83 -27.58 -18.03
CA LYS A 44 -14.87 -27.63 -19.06
C LYS A 44 -16.27 -27.88 -18.47
N VAL A 45 -16.37 -28.35 -17.23
CA VAL A 45 -17.65 -28.73 -16.62
C VAL A 45 -18.19 -27.58 -15.78
N ARG A 46 -19.26 -26.96 -16.25
CA ARG A 46 -19.95 -25.89 -15.53
C ARG A 46 -20.89 -26.45 -14.47
N GLN A 47 -20.93 -25.81 -13.30
CA GLN A 47 -21.91 -26.14 -12.27
C GLN A 47 -23.26 -25.53 -12.65
N HIS A 48 -24.32 -26.33 -12.64
CA HIS A 48 -25.65 -25.88 -13.04
C HIS A 48 -26.27 -24.96 -11.98
N GLU A 49 -26.05 -25.26 -10.70
CA GLU A 49 -26.55 -24.46 -9.57
C GLU A 49 -25.47 -24.32 -8.50
N ILE A 50 -25.07 -23.07 -8.23
CA ILE A 50 -24.15 -22.72 -7.15
C ILE A 50 -24.97 -22.02 -6.08
N GLN A 51 -25.16 -22.69 -4.96
CA GLN A 51 -26.05 -22.24 -3.90
C GLN A 51 -25.34 -22.28 -2.53
N VAL A 52 -25.89 -21.51 -1.59
CA VAL A 52 -25.46 -21.57 -0.19
C VAL A 52 -25.79 -22.94 0.39
N SER A 53 -24.90 -23.46 1.23
CA SER A 53 -25.08 -24.76 1.88
C SER A 53 -24.89 -24.63 3.39
N LEU A 54 -25.59 -25.49 4.12
CA LEU A 54 -25.49 -25.52 5.58
C LEU A 54 -24.05 -25.82 6.01
N PHE A 55 -23.64 -25.21 7.13
CA PHE A 55 -22.30 -25.27 7.69
C PHE A 55 -21.12 -24.91 6.76
N SER A 56 -21.38 -24.25 5.64
CA SER A 56 -20.35 -23.65 4.78
C SER A 56 -20.37 -22.14 4.93
N ALA A 57 -19.21 -21.55 5.22
CA ALA A 57 -19.11 -20.12 5.45
C ALA A 57 -19.35 -19.33 4.15
N VAL A 58 -20.49 -18.67 4.04
CA VAL A 58 -20.82 -17.80 2.91
C VAL A 58 -20.09 -16.46 3.08
N ARG A 59 -19.60 -15.84 2.01
CA ARG A 59 -19.07 -14.48 2.06
C ARG A 59 -20.22 -13.48 2.13
N PRO A 60 -20.34 -12.66 3.20
CA PRO A 60 -21.51 -11.80 3.35
C PRO A 60 -21.66 -10.78 2.22
N MET A 61 -22.90 -10.46 1.86
CA MET A 61 -23.23 -9.33 1.00
C MET A 61 -22.80 -8.01 1.65
N LEU A 62 -22.31 -7.06 0.85
CA LEU A 62 -21.73 -5.80 1.32
C LEU A 62 -22.57 -4.59 0.90
N ALA A 63 -22.59 -3.56 1.76
CA ALA A 63 -23.21 -2.29 1.44
C ALA A 63 -22.22 -1.31 0.79
N GLU A 64 -22.68 -0.62 -0.25
CA GLU A 64 -21.94 0.45 -0.92
C GLU A 64 -22.09 1.79 -0.19
N ARG A 65 -21.03 2.59 -0.13
CA ARG A 65 -21.12 3.95 0.42
C ARG A 65 -22.04 4.80 -0.47
N ALA A 66 -22.97 5.52 0.13
CA ALA A 66 -23.79 6.50 -0.57
C ALA A 66 -23.98 7.75 0.28
N GLU A 67 -24.34 8.84 -0.39
CA GLU A 67 -24.82 10.09 0.20
C GLU A 67 -26.31 10.23 -0.09
N PRO A 68 -27.08 10.94 0.77
CA PRO A 68 -28.52 11.11 0.59
C PRO A 68 -28.92 11.55 -0.82
N ARG A 69 -28.18 12.49 -1.42
CA ARG A 69 -28.41 13.02 -2.78
C ARG A 69 -28.38 11.96 -3.89
N THR A 70 -27.69 10.85 -3.64
CA THR A 70 -27.49 9.78 -4.65
C THR A 70 -28.45 8.61 -4.49
N VAL A 71 -29.19 8.53 -3.38
CA VAL A 71 -29.98 7.34 -2.97
C VAL A 71 -30.95 6.91 -4.06
N GLU A 72 -31.81 7.82 -4.53
CA GLU A 72 -32.87 7.49 -5.49
C GLU A 72 -32.31 6.89 -6.79
N ARG A 73 -31.32 7.55 -7.38
CA ARG A 73 -30.65 7.07 -8.59
C ARG A 73 -30.00 5.71 -8.38
N ARG A 74 -29.36 5.49 -7.23
CA ARG A 74 -28.61 4.26 -6.94
C ARG A 74 -29.50 3.08 -6.55
N LEU A 75 -30.73 3.35 -6.10
CA LEU A 75 -31.76 2.36 -5.83
C LEU A 75 -32.79 2.26 -6.97
N ASN A 76 -32.52 2.89 -8.12
CA ASN A 76 -33.40 2.93 -9.29
C ASN A 76 -34.82 3.46 -9.00
N ARG A 77 -34.96 4.38 -8.05
CA ARG A 77 -36.25 4.93 -7.58
C ARG A 77 -37.23 3.87 -7.08
N GLU A 78 -36.73 2.69 -6.71
CA GLU A 78 -37.55 1.65 -6.10
C GLU A 78 -37.61 1.84 -4.57
N PRO A 79 -38.70 1.38 -3.92
CA PRO A 79 -38.80 1.39 -2.46
C PRO A 79 -37.65 0.63 -1.79
N PHE A 80 -37.28 1.11 -0.61
CA PHE A 80 -36.22 0.55 0.21
C PHE A 80 -36.62 0.42 1.67
N PHE A 81 -35.99 -0.54 2.36
CA PHE A 81 -35.97 -0.59 3.81
C PHE A 81 -34.78 0.21 4.34
N SER A 82 -34.99 0.99 5.38
CA SER A 82 -33.94 1.56 6.21
C SER A 82 -33.81 0.73 7.48
N GLU A 83 -32.59 0.33 7.80
CA GLU A 83 -32.22 -0.38 9.03
C GLU A 83 -31.07 0.36 9.71
N THR A 84 -31.03 0.31 11.04
CA THR A 84 -29.90 0.82 11.82
C THR A 84 -28.61 0.13 11.36
N LYS A 85 -27.58 0.93 11.12
CA LYS A 85 -26.24 0.39 10.90
C LYS A 85 -25.60 0.11 12.26
N PHE A 86 -25.76 -1.13 12.72
CA PHE A 86 -25.16 -1.58 13.97
C PHE A 86 -23.62 -1.56 13.93
N ASP A 87 -23.03 -1.12 15.04
CA ASP A 87 -21.58 -1.04 15.26
C ASP A 87 -21.09 -2.24 16.08
N GLY A 88 -21.19 -3.44 15.49
CA GLY A 88 -20.83 -4.70 16.12
C GLY A 88 -19.82 -5.51 15.31
N GLU A 89 -19.98 -6.83 15.33
CA GLU A 89 -19.29 -7.76 14.45
C GLU A 89 -20.24 -8.60 13.62
N ARG A 90 -20.06 -8.56 12.29
CA ARG A 90 -20.82 -9.39 11.35
C ARG A 90 -20.63 -10.88 11.64
N LEU A 91 -21.74 -11.57 11.84
CA LEU A 91 -21.79 -12.99 12.21
C LEU A 91 -22.90 -13.70 11.41
N GLN A 92 -22.59 -14.87 10.89
CA GLN A 92 -23.59 -15.78 10.32
C GLN A 92 -23.82 -16.94 11.28
N VAL A 93 -25.09 -17.26 11.50
CA VAL A 93 -25.53 -18.36 12.37
C VAL A 93 -26.12 -19.45 11.50
N HIS A 94 -25.46 -20.60 11.47
CA HIS A 94 -25.95 -21.81 10.82
C HIS A 94 -26.51 -22.73 11.89
N LYS A 95 -27.74 -23.21 11.71
CA LYS A 95 -28.41 -24.13 12.62
C LYS A 95 -28.84 -25.38 11.87
N ASP A 96 -28.61 -26.55 12.44
CA ASP A 96 -29.26 -27.81 12.08
C ASP A 96 -29.66 -28.60 13.33
N GLY A 97 -30.96 -28.68 13.61
CA GLY A 97 -31.45 -29.29 14.83
C GLY A 97 -30.90 -28.58 16.07
N THR A 98 -30.00 -29.26 16.78
CA THR A 98 -29.31 -28.77 17.98
C THR A 98 -27.88 -28.31 17.72
N GLU A 99 -27.33 -28.52 16.51
CA GLU A 99 -25.98 -28.08 16.13
C GLU A 99 -26.02 -26.65 15.59
N PHE A 100 -25.08 -25.83 16.07
CA PHE A 100 -24.89 -24.46 15.63
C PHE A 100 -23.46 -24.22 15.15
N ARG A 101 -23.32 -23.42 14.09
CA ARG A 101 -22.02 -22.89 13.66
C ARG A 101 -22.06 -21.39 13.40
N TYR A 102 -20.95 -20.75 13.72
CA TYR A 102 -20.82 -19.30 13.70
C TYR A 102 -19.65 -18.88 12.82
N PHE A 103 -19.95 -18.17 11.72
CA PHE A 103 -18.92 -17.69 10.81
C PHE A 103 -18.85 -16.17 10.81
N THR A 104 -17.66 -15.65 11.07
CA THR A 104 -17.39 -14.21 11.00
C THR A 104 -17.40 -13.71 9.55
N ARG A 105 -17.34 -12.38 9.36
CA ARG A 105 -17.17 -11.75 8.04
C ARG A 105 -16.08 -12.35 7.16
N ARG A 106 -14.96 -12.75 7.76
CA ARG A 106 -13.80 -13.34 7.07
C ARG A 106 -13.85 -14.86 7.06
N SER A 107 -15.03 -15.43 7.26
CA SER A 107 -15.29 -16.87 7.24
C SER A 107 -14.48 -17.68 8.27
N HIS A 108 -14.04 -17.04 9.36
CA HIS A 108 -13.45 -17.76 10.48
C HIS A 108 -14.57 -18.35 11.33
N ASP A 109 -14.41 -19.62 11.69
CA ASP A 109 -15.29 -20.36 12.59
C ASP A 109 -15.06 -19.90 14.04
N TYR A 110 -16.14 -19.50 14.70
CA TYR A 110 -16.17 -19.07 16.10
C TYR A 110 -17.16 -19.89 16.94
N SER A 111 -17.53 -21.09 16.47
CA SER A 111 -18.55 -21.92 17.09
C SER A 111 -18.17 -22.36 18.51
N SER A 112 -16.89 -22.59 18.79
CA SER A 112 -16.41 -22.92 20.14
C SER A 112 -16.61 -21.79 21.16
N GLY A 113 -16.70 -20.53 20.71
CA GLY A 113 -16.91 -19.38 21.59
C GLY A 113 -18.40 -19.11 21.83
N PHE A 114 -19.18 -19.08 20.76
CA PHE A 114 -20.62 -18.77 20.84
C PHE A 114 -21.47 -19.96 21.28
N GLY A 115 -21.01 -21.19 21.03
CA GLY A 115 -21.57 -22.47 21.48
C GLY A 115 -22.01 -23.36 20.33
N ALA A 116 -21.48 -24.57 20.19
CA ALA A 116 -21.88 -25.47 19.11
C ALA A 116 -23.21 -26.20 19.38
N THR A 117 -23.63 -26.24 20.64
CA THR A 117 -24.88 -26.88 21.09
C THR A 117 -25.68 -25.97 22.04
N ALA A 118 -26.91 -26.37 22.35
CA ALA A 118 -27.84 -25.61 23.19
C ALA A 118 -27.41 -25.45 24.66
N ASP A 119 -26.38 -26.15 25.12
CA ASP A 119 -25.98 -26.18 26.53
C ASP A 119 -24.65 -25.45 26.80
N GLU A 120 -24.07 -24.81 25.78
CA GLU A 120 -22.75 -24.19 25.88
C GLU A 120 -22.64 -22.84 25.17
N GLY A 121 -21.50 -22.17 25.43
CA GLY A 121 -21.06 -20.97 24.74
C GLY A 121 -21.72 -19.67 25.21
N SER A 122 -21.21 -18.54 24.75
CA SER A 122 -21.67 -17.22 25.23
C SER A 122 -23.03 -16.77 24.68
N LEU A 123 -23.55 -17.44 23.65
CA LEU A 123 -24.76 -17.05 22.94
C LEU A 123 -25.77 -18.20 22.77
N THR A 124 -25.34 -19.37 22.28
CA THR A 124 -26.21 -20.46 21.84
C THR A 124 -27.14 -20.94 22.94
N GLN A 125 -26.63 -21.11 24.16
CA GLN A 125 -27.44 -21.48 25.32
C GLN A 125 -28.63 -20.55 25.61
N TYR A 126 -28.58 -19.29 25.16
CA TYR A 126 -29.65 -18.31 25.36
C TYR A 126 -30.57 -18.15 24.15
N ILE A 127 -30.15 -18.62 22.98
CA ILE A 127 -30.89 -18.44 21.71
C ILE A 127 -31.37 -19.77 21.12
N ALA A 128 -30.94 -20.93 21.62
CA ALA A 128 -31.36 -22.22 21.06
C ALA A 128 -32.89 -22.40 21.07
N GLY A 129 -33.55 -21.93 22.13
CA GLY A 129 -35.01 -21.94 22.26
C GLY A 129 -35.74 -20.81 21.54
N SER A 130 -35.03 -19.89 20.88
CA SER A 130 -35.61 -18.75 20.18
C SER A 130 -36.07 -19.09 18.77
N PHE A 131 -35.77 -20.28 18.26
CA PHE A 131 -36.23 -20.74 16.95
C PHE A 131 -37.57 -21.44 17.11
N ARG A 132 -38.53 -21.18 16.20
CA ARG A 132 -39.83 -21.87 16.26
C ARG A 132 -39.65 -23.38 16.04
N SER A 133 -40.60 -24.15 16.54
CA SER A 133 -40.56 -25.63 16.52
C SER A 133 -40.52 -26.24 15.12
N ASP A 134 -40.99 -25.52 14.10
CA ASP A 134 -40.95 -25.92 12.69
C ASP A 134 -39.60 -25.61 12.01
N VAL A 135 -38.66 -24.96 12.69
CA VAL A 135 -37.34 -24.58 12.15
C VAL A 135 -36.30 -25.65 12.49
N GLN A 136 -36.13 -26.61 11.58
CA GLN A 136 -35.08 -27.62 11.67
C GLN A 136 -33.72 -27.03 11.32
N SER A 137 -33.59 -26.39 10.15
CA SER A 137 -32.33 -25.84 9.66
C SER A 137 -32.46 -24.42 9.15
N CYS A 138 -31.46 -23.57 9.40
CA CYS A 138 -31.45 -22.21 8.85
C CYS A 138 -30.04 -21.62 8.77
N ILE A 139 -29.89 -20.58 7.94
CA ILE A 139 -28.71 -19.71 7.90
C ILE A 139 -29.19 -18.26 8.09
N LEU A 140 -28.83 -17.66 9.23
CA LEU A 140 -29.11 -16.25 9.51
C LEU A 140 -27.87 -15.40 9.26
N ASP A 141 -28.07 -14.20 8.75
CA ASP A 141 -27.03 -13.18 8.62
C ASP A 141 -27.38 -11.99 9.51
N GLY A 142 -26.45 -11.60 10.38
CA GLY A 142 -26.69 -10.63 11.43
C GLY A 142 -25.42 -9.95 11.93
N GLU A 143 -25.57 -9.09 12.92
CA GLU A 143 -24.47 -8.43 13.62
C GLU A 143 -24.54 -8.82 15.09
N VAL A 144 -23.43 -9.24 15.70
CA VAL A 144 -23.34 -9.46 17.14
C VAL A 144 -22.79 -8.20 17.81
N ILE A 145 -23.46 -7.74 18.87
CA ILE A 145 -23.21 -6.45 19.54
C ILE A 145 -23.21 -6.68 21.04
N GLY A 146 -22.42 -5.89 21.80
CA GLY A 146 -22.52 -5.89 23.26
C GLY A 146 -23.82 -5.23 23.70
N PHE A 147 -24.55 -5.87 24.61
CA PHE A 147 -25.78 -5.37 25.20
C PHE A 147 -25.59 -5.20 26.71
N ASP A 148 -25.99 -4.04 27.23
CA ASP A 148 -26.02 -3.76 28.66
C ASP A 148 -27.42 -4.07 29.20
N PRO A 149 -27.60 -5.17 29.95
CA PRO A 149 -28.91 -5.56 30.47
C PRO A 149 -29.42 -4.64 31.58
N ARG A 150 -28.56 -3.81 32.21
CA ARG A 150 -29.00 -2.89 33.28
C ARG A 150 -29.67 -1.64 32.72
N HIS A 151 -29.18 -1.16 31.58
CA HIS A 151 -29.67 0.04 30.91
C HIS A 151 -30.44 -0.28 29.62
N GLU A 152 -30.66 -1.56 29.32
CA GLU A 152 -31.36 -2.09 28.16
C GLU A 152 -30.94 -1.45 26.83
N ARG A 153 -29.63 -1.29 26.63
CA ARG A 153 -29.09 -0.60 25.45
C ARG A 153 -27.91 -1.33 24.83
N PHE A 154 -27.73 -1.12 23.53
CA PHE A 154 -26.53 -1.55 22.83
C PHE A 154 -25.33 -0.68 23.21
N VAL A 155 -24.17 -1.32 23.31
CA VAL A 155 -22.88 -0.66 23.56
C VAL A 155 -22.06 -0.70 22.28
N SER A 156 -21.54 0.47 21.88
CA SER A 156 -20.74 0.58 20.66
C SER A 156 -19.37 -0.08 20.82
N LYS A 157 -18.81 -0.57 19.72
CA LYS A 157 -17.48 -1.19 19.71
C LYS A 157 -16.35 -0.21 20.07
N GLY A 158 -16.59 1.10 19.96
CA GLY A 158 -15.68 2.17 20.37
C GLY A 158 -15.27 2.13 21.84
N SER A 159 -16.06 1.45 22.70
CA SER A 159 -15.78 1.28 24.14
C SER A 159 -14.76 0.17 24.47
N HIS A 160 -13.99 -0.33 23.50
CA HIS A 160 -13.05 -1.48 23.63
C HIS A 160 -13.72 -2.83 23.97
N VAL A 161 -14.99 -2.99 23.64
CA VAL A 161 -15.71 -4.25 23.86
C VAL A 161 -15.42 -5.22 22.71
N ASP A 162 -14.64 -6.26 22.99
CA ASP A 162 -14.57 -7.43 22.10
C ASP A 162 -15.72 -8.38 22.42
N VAL A 163 -16.77 -8.32 21.61
CA VAL A 163 -17.99 -9.10 21.79
C VAL A 163 -17.71 -10.61 21.79
N LYS A 164 -16.63 -11.05 21.12
CA LYS A 164 -16.23 -12.46 21.06
C LYS A 164 -15.56 -12.95 22.34
N SER A 165 -15.09 -12.05 23.20
CA SER A 165 -14.48 -12.39 24.50
C SER A 165 -15.45 -12.22 25.66
N LEU A 166 -16.70 -11.83 25.40
CA LEU A 166 -17.72 -11.72 26.44
C LEU A 166 -18.06 -13.10 26.98
N THR A 167 -18.04 -13.20 28.30
CA THR A 167 -18.34 -14.42 29.07
C THR A 167 -19.50 -14.13 30.03
N GLU A 168 -20.02 -15.14 30.71
CA GLU A 168 -21.12 -15.00 31.67
C GLU A 168 -20.79 -14.03 32.82
N ASN A 169 -19.51 -13.85 33.16
CA ASN A 169 -19.07 -12.95 34.22
C ASN A 169 -18.94 -11.48 33.77
N SER A 170 -19.21 -11.19 32.50
CA SER A 170 -19.11 -9.85 31.94
C SER A 170 -20.34 -9.01 32.32
N SER A 171 -20.16 -7.71 32.53
CA SER A 171 -21.28 -6.78 32.74
C SER A 171 -22.14 -6.58 31.49
N LEU A 172 -21.61 -6.97 30.33
CA LEU A 172 -22.26 -6.93 29.03
C LEU A 172 -22.45 -8.36 28.51
N GLN A 173 -23.51 -8.56 27.73
CA GLN A 173 -23.80 -9.84 27.09
C GLN A 173 -23.83 -9.69 25.57
N PRO A 174 -23.49 -10.74 24.80
CA PRO A 174 -23.64 -10.70 23.35
C PRO A 174 -25.13 -10.75 22.95
N CYS A 175 -25.53 -9.84 22.07
CA CYS A 175 -26.84 -9.85 21.41
C CYS A 175 -26.63 -9.99 19.89
N PHE A 176 -27.25 -10.99 19.29
CA PHE A 176 -27.26 -11.18 17.85
C PHE A 176 -28.47 -10.49 17.20
N VAL A 177 -28.21 -9.48 16.37
CA VAL A 177 -29.26 -8.79 15.62
C VAL A 177 -29.29 -9.30 14.18
N ALA A 178 -30.27 -10.16 13.89
CA ALA A 178 -30.48 -10.74 12.59
C ALA A 178 -31.16 -9.74 11.63
N PHE A 179 -30.65 -9.61 10.40
CA PHE A 179 -31.27 -8.76 9.39
C PHE A 179 -31.56 -9.46 8.06
N ASP A 180 -31.08 -10.69 7.85
CA ASP A 180 -31.38 -11.51 6.67
C ASP A 180 -31.38 -13.02 6.99
N ILE A 181 -31.96 -13.82 6.10
CA ILE A 181 -32.00 -15.29 6.16
C ILE A 181 -31.66 -15.84 4.78
N LEU A 182 -30.69 -16.75 4.71
CA LEU A 182 -30.14 -17.30 3.45
C LEU A 182 -30.63 -18.71 3.13
N LEU A 183 -31.09 -19.43 4.17
CA LEU A 183 -31.63 -20.78 4.06
C LEU A 183 -32.63 -21.01 5.20
N LEU A 184 -33.74 -21.70 4.91
CA LEU A 184 -34.71 -22.17 5.89
C LEU A 184 -35.24 -23.56 5.49
N ASN A 185 -35.08 -24.55 6.36
CA ASN A 185 -35.53 -25.94 6.19
C ASN A 185 -35.15 -26.54 4.82
N GLY A 186 -33.89 -26.35 4.41
CA GLY A 186 -33.35 -26.79 3.12
C GLY A 186 -33.71 -25.90 1.92
N GLN A 187 -34.63 -24.94 2.06
CA GLN A 187 -34.94 -23.97 1.01
C GLN A 187 -33.91 -22.83 1.02
N VAL A 188 -33.17 -22.70 -0.07
CA VAL A 188 -32.26 -21.56 -0.29
C VAL A 188 -33.07 -20.32 -0.67
N THR A 189 -32.88 -19.22 0.06
CA THR A 189 -33.68 -18.00 -0.08
C THR A 189 -32.92 -16.88 -0.80
N THR A 190 -31.63 -17.04 -1.12
CA THR A 190 -30.78 -15.97 -1.64
C THR A 190 -31.30 -15.31 -2.93
N ASN A 191 -31.93 -16.09 -3.81
CA ASN A 191 -32.55 -15.60 -5.05
C ASN A 191 -33.96 -15.00 -4.86
N MET A 192 -34.52 -15.04 -3.64
CA MET A 192 -35.80 -14.38 -3.34
C MET A 192 -35.59 -12.87 -3.10
N PRO A 193 -36.59 -12.03 -3.41
CA PRO A 193 -36.58 -10.63 -3.01
C PRO A 193 -36.46 -10.43 -1.49
N LEU A 194 -35.78 -9.35 -1.07
CA LEU A 194 -35.52 -9.06 0.34
C LEU A 194 -36.78 -9.10 1.22
N HIS A 195 -37.90 -8.50 0.79
CA HIS A 195 -39.12 -8.54 1.61
C HIS A 195 -39.61 -9.97 1.92
N LYS A 196 -39.48 -10.91 0.97
CA LYS A 196 -39.83 -12.32 1.23
C LYS A 196 -38.88 -12.97 2.22
N ARG A 197 -37.58 -12.67 2.14
CA ARG A 197 -36.59 -13.16 3.11
C ARG A 197 -36.85 -12.61 4.51
N VAL A 198 -37.21 -11.33 4.61
CA VAL A 198 -37.61 -10.70 5.88
C VAL A 198 -38.85 -11.39 6.47
N ASP A 199 -39.89 -11.63 5.67
CA ASP A 199 -41.09 -12.35 6.13
C ASP A 199 -40.75 -13.75 6.67
N LEU A 200 -39.77 -14.45 6.05
CA LEU A 200 -39.30 -15.76 6.52
C LEU A 200 -38.47 -15.65 7.80
N LEU A 201 -37.63 -14.63 7.93
CA LEU A 201 -36.83 -14.38 9.13
C LEU A 201 -37.73 -14.14 10.35
N GLU A 202 -38.73 -13.27 10.21
CA GLU A 202 -39.70 -12.94 11.26
C GLU A 202 -40.58 -14.13 11.64
N LYS A 203 -40.81 -15.05 10.70
CA LYS A 203 -41.48 -16.33 10.99
C LYS A 203 -40.55 -17.34 11.65
N ALA A 204 -39.24 -17.32 11.39
CA ALA A 204 -38.33 -18.34 11.90
C ALA A 204 -37.87 -18.08 13.35
N VAL A 205 -37.72 -16.81 13.74
CA VAL A 205 -37.09 -16.40 15.00
C VAL A 205 -38.07 -15.67 15.91
N VAL A 206 -38.12 -16.09 17.17
CA VAL A 206 -38.76 -15.40 18.28
C VAL A 206 -37.70 -14.55 18.97
N GLU A 207 -37.93 -13.25 19.09
CA GLU A 207 -36.96 -12.34 19.70
C GLU A 207 -36.81 -12.61 21.21
N VAL A 208 -35.56 -12.61 21.69
CA VAL A 208 -35.21 -12.58 23.10
C VAL A 208 -34.43 -11.28 23.33
N PRO A 209 -35.04 -10.25 23.95
CA PRO A 209 -34.40 -8.95 24.16
C PRO A 209 -32.99 -9.08 24.75
N GLY A 210 -32.03 -8.41 24.13
CA GLY A 210 -30.62 -8.44 24.56
C GLY A 210 -29.86 -9.74 24.25
N ARG A 211 -30.47 -10.75 23.60
CA ARG A 211 -29.81 -12.01 23.19
C ARG A 211 -29.93 -12.28 21.70
N ILE A 212 -31.15 -12.28 21.17
CA ILE A 212 -31.40 -12.37 19.73
C ILE A 212 -32.57 -11.47 19.33
N GLN A 213 -32.34 -10.58 18.39
CA GLN A 213 -33.32 -9.61 17.95
C GLN A 213 -33.31 -9.54 16.42
N ILE A 214 -34.41 -9.07 15.84
CA ILE A 214 -34.54 -8.81 14.42
C ILE A 214 -34.39 -7.31 14.19
N SER A 215 -33.52 -6.96 13.25
CA SER A 215 -33.30 -5.57 12.84
C SER A 215 -34.61 -4.88 12.47
N ARG A 216 -34.90 -3.74 13.10
CA ARG A 216 -36.12 -2.95 12.84
C ARG A 216 -35.98 -2.23 11.50
N ARG A 217 -37.09 -2.18 10.75
CA ARG A 217 -37.11 -1.68 9.37
C ARG A 217 -38.12 -0.56 9.21
N GLN A 218 -37.69 0.55 8.63
CA GLN A 218 -38.57 1.62 8.16
C GLN A 218 -38.66 1.57 6.63
N LYS A 219 -39.84 1.81 6.06
CA LYS A 219 -40.02 1.87 4.59
C LYS A 219 -39.83 3.30 4.11
N GLY A 220 -39.03 3.48 3.06
CA GLY A 220 -38.86 4.76 2.38
C GLY A 220 -38.76 4.58 0.87
N SER A 221 -38.85 5.69 0.16
CA SER A 221 -38.73 5.71 -1.30
C SER A 221 -38.01 6.94 -1.85
N THR A 222 -37.85 8.00 -1.05
CA THR A 222 -37.28 9.27 -1.51
C THR A 222 -35.98 9.64 -0.80
N ARG A 223 -35.31 10.67 -1.31
CA ARG A 223 -34.17 11.32 -0.63
C ARG A 223 -34.57 11.83 0.75
N GLU A 224 -35.75 12.42 0.90
CA GLU A 224 -36.24 13.02 2.15
C GLU A 224 -36.40 11.93 3.23
N ASP A 225 -36.93 10.76 2.87
CA ASP A 225 -37.00 9.61 3.76
C ASP A 225 -35.59 9.22 4.25
N ALA A 226 -34.62 9.14 3.34
CA ALA A 226 -33.24 8.78 3.68
C ALA A 226 -32.57 9.80 4.62
N VAL A 227 -32.84 11.09 4.42
CA VAL A 227 -32.36 12.17 5.31
C VAL A 227 -33.00 12.07 6.69
N ARG A 228 -34.33 11.89 6.76
CA ARG A 228 -35.05 11.70 8.03
C ARG A 228 -34.48 10.53 8.81
N PHE A 229 -34.35 9.35 8.18
CA PHE A 229 -33.81 8.16 8.85
C PHE A 229 -32.36 8.35 9.32
N LEU A 230 -31.55 9.10 8.56
CA LEU A 230 -30.18 9.39 8.97
C LEU A 230 -30.13 10.33 10.18
N ASN A 231 -31.00 11.34 10.22
CA ASN A 231 -31.12 12.25 11.36
C ASN A 231 -31.61 11.53 12.62
N GLU A 232 -32.61 10.65 12.51
CA GLU A 232 -33.05 9.79 13.61
C GLU A 232 -31.89 8.91 14.14
N ALA A 233 -31.08 8.33 13.25
CA ALA A 233 -29.91 7.55 13.65
C ALA A 233 -28.85 8.41 14.37
N ILE A 234 -28.65 9.67 13.95
CA ILE A 234 -27.73 10.62 14.61
C ILE A 234 -28.23 10.96 16.02
N GLU A 235 -29.53 11.26 16.16
CA GLU A 235 -30.16 11.56 17.45
C GLU A 235 -30.03 10.38 18.43
N ASN A 236 -30.18 9.15 17.92
CA ASN A 236 -30.00 7.91 18.68
C ASN A 236 -28.52 7.53 18.89
N GLN A 237 -27.56 8.36 18.45
CA GLN A 237 -26.11 8.13 18.54
C GLN A 237 -25.64 6.84 17.84
N GLU A 238 -26.36 6.40 16.81
CA GLU A 238 -26.05 5.22 16.01
C GLU A 238 -24.92 5.50 14.99
N GLU A 239 -24.38 4.45 14.35
CA GLU A 239 -23.30 4.62 13.35
C GLU A 239 -23.80 5.21 12.03
N GLY A 240 -25.11 5.19 11.79
CA GLY A 240 -25.77 5.55 10.55
C GLY A 240 -26.82 4.52 10.16
N ILE A 241 -27.17 4.45 8.88
CA ILE A 241 -28.23 3.60 8.36
C ILE A 241 -27.76 2.73 7.18
N VAL A 242 -28.44 1.62 6.97
CA VAL A 242 -28.32 0.79 5.77
C VAL A 242 -29.65 0.81 5.02
N LEU A 243 -29.64 1.35 3.82
CA LEU A 243 -30.76 1.32 2.89
C LEU A 243 -30.67 0.08 2.01
N LYS A 244 -31.71 -0.76 2.01
CA LYS A 244 -31.77 -1.99 1.25
C LYS A 244 -32.96 -1.98 0.31
N LYS A 245 -32.70 -2.13 -0.99
CA LYS A 245 -33.74 -2.23 -2.02
C LYS A 245 -34.69 -3.41 -1.72
N VAL A 246 -36.00 -3.16 -1.67
CA VAL A 246 -37.03 -4.15 -1.26
C VAL A 246 -37.06 -5.39 -2.16
N THR A 247 -36.70 -5.21 -3.43
CA THR A 247 -36.68 -6.26 -4.47
C THR A 247 -35.31 -6.93 -4.64
N SER A 248 -34.28 -6.48 -3.90
CA SER A 248 -32.92 -7.03 -4.06
C SER A 248 -32.81 -8.48 -3.60
N ILE A 249 -32.10 -9.28 -4.39
CA ILE A 249 -31.66 -10.63 -4.01
C ILE A 249 -30.38 -10.54 -3.16
N TYR A 250 -30.09 -11.60 -2.41
CA TYR A 250 -28.83 -11.69 -1.66
C TYR A 250 -27.72 -12.17 -2.59
N LYS A 251 -26.70 -11.32 -2.78
CA LYS A 251 -25.51 -11.67 -3.58
C LYS A 251 -24.27 -11.75 -2.67
N PRO A 252 -23.76 -12.97 -2.38
CA PRO A 252 -22.54 -13.15 -1.62
C PRO A 252 -21.38 -12.30 -2.17
N ASN A 253 -20.58 -11.73 -1.26
CA ASN A 253 -19.40 -10.87 -1.56
C ASN A 253 -19.66 -9.63 -2.44
N ALA A 254 -20.88 -9.40 -2.91
CA ALA A 254 -21.19 -8.29 -3.81
C ALA A 254 -21.42 -6.99 -3.03
N ARG A 255 -20.85 -5.89 -3.54
CA ARG A 255 -21.06 -4.53 -2.99
C ARG A 255 -22.10 -3.71 -3.74
N LYS A 256 -22.20 -3.90 -5.06
CA LYS A 256 -23.14 -3.17 -5.95
C LYS A 256 -24.40 -3.99 -6.23
N ALA A 257 -25.12 -4.37 -5.17
CA ALA A 257 -26.22 -5.31 -5.27
C ALA A 257 -27.50 -4.87 -4.54
N GLY A 258 -27.66 -3.56 -4.31
CA GLY A 258 -28.90 -2.98 -3.78
C GLY A 258 -28.88 -2.62 -2.28
N TRP A 259 -27.72 -2.73 -1.62
CA TRP A 259 -27.52 -2.25 -0.25
C TRP A 259 -26.61 -1.02 -0.25
N LEU A 260 -27.08 0.06 0.36
CA LEU A 260 -26.34 1.31 0.53
C LEU A 260 -26.15 1.57 2.02
N LYS A 261 -24.99 2.06 2.41
CA LYS A 261 -24.73 2.55 3.77
C LYS A 261 -24.55 4.06 3.72
N LEU A 262 -25.32 4.75 4.55
CA LEU A 262 -25.24 6.19 4.75
C LEU A 262 -24.76 6.40 6.17
N LYS A 263 -23.81 7.31 6.31
CA LYS A 263 -23.27 7.66 7.61
C LYS A 263 -23.08 9.17 7.71
N PRO A 264 -23.11 9.72 8.92
CA PRO A 264 -22.97 11.16 9.11
C PRO A 264 -21.66 11.69 8.51
N GLU A 265 -20.55 10.95 8.62
CA GLU A 265 -19.25 11.37 8.09
C GLU A 265 -19.15 11.41 6.56
N TYR A 266 -20.17 10.95 5.84
CA TYR A 266 -20.22 11.03 4.38
C TYR A 266 -20.86 12.31 3.88
N VAL A 267 -21.58 13.03 4.74
CA VAL A 267 -22.23 14.29 4.40
C VAL A 267 -21.27 15.43 4.72
N ASP A 268 -21.04 16.32 3.76
CA ASP A 268 -20.20 17.48 3.99
C ASP A 268 -20.81 18.39 5.07
N ASN A 269 -19.96 19.09 5.82
CA ASN A 269 -20.31 19.99 6.92
C ASN A 269 -21.00 19.37 8.16
N LEU A 270 -21.27 18.06 8.18
CA LEU A 270 -22.01 17.41 9.28
C LEU A 270 -21.12 16.94 10.45
N VAL A 271 -19.85 16.66 10.16
CA VAL A 271 -18.85 16.24 11.14
C VAL A 271 -17.89 17.39 11.40
N SER A 272 -17.58 17.64 12.68
CA SER A 272 -16.57 18.63 13.04
C SER A 272 -15.22 18.28 12.40
N ASP A 273 -14.74 19.18 11.56
CA ASP A 273 -13.40 19.11 11.00
C ASP A 273 -12.36 19.41 12.07
N LEU A 274 -11.40 18.51 12.27
CA LEU A 274 -10.38 18.63 13.30
C LEU A 274 -9.05 19.04 12.68
N ASP A 275 -8.62 20.28 12.89
CA ASP A 275 -7.31 20.75 12.44
C ASP A 275 -6.23 20.27 13.42
N MET A 276 -5.34 19.38 12.97
CA MET A 276 -4.30 18.75 13.79
C MET A 276 -2.93 18.86 13.13
N LEU A 277 -1.87 18.92 13.95
CA LEU A 277 -0.50 19.03 13.46
C LEU A 277 0.13 17.65 13.20
N ILE A 278 0.95 17.52 12.15
CA ILE A 278 1.80 16.33 12.00
C ILE A 278 2.95 16.39 13.02
N LEU A 279 3.05 15.40 13.90
CA LEU A 279 4.18 15.29 14.85
C LEU A 279 5.25 14.31 14.37
N GLY A 280 4.86 13.33 13.57
CA GLY A 280 5.75 12.25 13.15
C GLY A 280 5.26 11.45 11.96
N GLY A 281 6.12 10.59 11.45
CA GLY A 281 5.90 9.77 10.27
C GLY A 281 6.26 8.31 10.51
N TYR A 282 5.55 7.41 9.84
CA TYR A 282 5.82 5.98 9.79
C TYR A 282 6.05 5.52 8.35
N PHE A 283 7.05 4.68 8.14
CA PHE A 283 7.27 4.08 6.84
C PHE A 283 6.14 3.13 6.47
N GLY A 284 5.68 3.23 5.22
CA GLY A 284 4.68 2.33 4.70
C GLY A 284 5.20 0.90 4.51
N GLU A 285 4.27 -0.03 4.43
CA GLU A 285 4.53 -1.42 4.05
C GLU A 285 3.99 -1.68 2.63
N GLY A 286 4.39 -2.81 2.04
CA GLY A 286 3.89 -3.22 0.72
C GLY A 286 4.24 -2.23 -0.40
N ARG A 287 3.23 -1.75 -1.14
CA ARG A 287 3.40 -0.79 -2.27
C ARG A 287 3.94 0.58 -1.83
N ARG A 288 3.78 0.95 -0.56
CA ARG A 288 4.28 2.22 0.01
C ARG A 288 5.58 2.05 0.81
N SER A 289 6.30 0.95 0.55
CA SER A 289 7.56 0.62 1.23
C SER A 289 8.66 1.63 0.92
N GLY A 290 9.25 2.20 1.99
CA GLY A 290 10.35 3.16 1.91
C GLY A 290 9.93 4.61 1.66
N ILE A 291 8.64 4.94 1.80
CA ILE A 291 8.14 6.31 1.95
C ILE A 291 7.33 6.41 3.24
N VAL A 292 7.24 7.60 3.83
CA VAL A 292 6.34 7.84 4.96
C VAL A 292 4.91 7.76 4.46
N SER A 293 4.10 6.83 4.99
CA SER A 293 2.74 6.62 4.51
C SER A 293 1.68 6.73 5.61
N HIS A 294 2.10 6.91 6.86
CA HIS A 294 1.21 7.23 7.96
C HIS A 294 1.85 8.35 8.77
N PHE A 295 1.02 9.19 9.38
CA PHE A 295 1.44 10.35 10.16
C PHE A 295 0.91 10.22 11.58
N LEU A 296 1.75 10.53 12.55
CA LEU A 296 1.34 10.78 13.94
C LEU A 296 0.81 12.20 14.02
N LEU A 297 -0.39 12.36 14.57
CA LEU A 297 -1.07 13.65 14.73
C LEU A 297 -0.99 14.14 16.16
N GLY A 298 -1.03 15.46 16.31
CA GLY A 298 -0.98 16.16 17.58
C GLY A 298 -1.93 17.34 17.69
N VAL A 299 -2.29 17.63 18.94
CA VAL A 299 -3.02 18.83 19.37
C VAL A 299 -2.12 19.69 20.26
N ALA A 300 -2.38 20.99 20.35
CA ALA A 300 -1.65 21.88 21.26
C ALA A 300 -1.96 21.54 22.73
N SER A 301 -0.98 21.57 23.63
CA SER A 301 -1.20 21.22 25.05
C SER A 301 -2.14 22.18 25.77
N GLY A 302 -2.18 23.44 25.34
CA GLY A 302 -2.90 24.54 25.99
C GLY A 302 -1.98 25.56 26.67
N ASP A 303 -0.72 25.19 26.92
CA ASP A 303 0.29 26.12 27.46
C ASP A 303 0.92 26.91 26.32
N CYS A 304 0.97 28.23 26.45
CA CYS A 304 1.62 29.12 25.50
C CYS A 304 2.89 29.75 26.09
N ASP A 305 3.84 30.09 25.24
CA ASP A 305 4.96 30.97 25.61
C ASP A 305 4.53 32.44 25.64
N ASP A 306 5.47 33.32 25.98
CA ASP A 306 5.23 34.77 26.10
C ASP A 306 4.75 35.43 24.79
N GLU A 307 4.97 34.77 23.65
CA GLU A 307 4.51 35.20 22.31
C GLU A 307 3.14 34.60 21.94
N GLY A 308 2.53 33.83 22.85
CA GLY A 308 1.24 33.18 22.64
C GLY A 308 1.30 31.89 21.80
N MET A 309 2.50 31.34 21.57
CA MET A 309 2.69 30.12 20.78
C MET A 309 2.62 28.86 21.65
N PRO A 310 2.04 27.74 21.17
CA PRO A 310 1.98 26.51 21.93
C PRO A 310 3.37 25.99 22.31
N GLN A 311 3.61 25.77 23.60
CA GLN A 311 4.89 25.27 24.11
C GLN A 311 5.14 23.81 23.72
N SER A 312 4.08 22.99 23.71
CA SER A 312 4.17 21.57 23.40
C SER A 312 2.93 21.05 22.68
N PHE A 313 3.10 19.92 21.99
CA PHE A 313 2.07 19.22 21.24
C PHE A 313 1.93 17.79 21.74
N TRP A 314 0.70 17.39 22.02
CA TRP A 314 0.40 16.08 22.58
C TRP A 314 -0.13 15.17 21.48
N SER A 315 0.49 13.99 21.35
CA SER A 315 0.04 12.96 20.42
C SER A 315 -1.40 12.53 20.70
N VAL A 316 -2.20 12.38 19.63
CA VAL A 316 -3.63 12.04 19.71
C VAL A 316 -4.02 10.85 18.82
N ALA A 317 -3.52 10.76 17.59
CA ALA A 317 -3.96 9.74 16.65
C ALA A 317 -2.93 9.46 15.55
N LYS A 318 -3.15 8.38 14.80
CA LYS A 318 -2.39 8.02 13.60
C LYS A 318 -3.30 8.01 12.38
N VAL A 319 -2.85 8.58 11.27
CA VAL A 319 -3.62 8.65 10.01
C VAL A 319 -2.78 8.22 8.81
N GLY A 320 -3.37 7.49 7.86
CA GLY A 320 -2.65 6.96 6.68
C GLY A 320 -3.44 6.97 5.37
N SER A 321 -4.48 7.80 5.32
CA SER A 321 -5.49 7.75 4.25
C SER A 321 -6.27 9.06 4.20
N GLY A 322 -6.85 9.35 3.04
CA GLY A 322 -7.66 10.55 2.80
C GLY A 322 -7.09 11.44 1.70
N TYR A 323 -5.78 11.38 1.49
CA TYR A 323 -5.08 11.98 0.37
C TYR A 323 -5.02 11.05 -0.86
N SER A 324 -4.98 11.66 -2.04
CA SER A 324 -4.52 11.05 -3.28
C SER A 324 -3.02 10.74 -3.23
N LEU A 325 -2.52 9.95 -4.20
CA LEU A 325 -1.08 9.66 -4.29
C LEU A 325 -0.27 10.93 -4.58
N GLN A 326 -0.81 11.84 -5.40
CA GLN A 326 -0.17 13.10 -5.73
C GLN A 326 -0.05 14.02 -4.50
N GLU A 327 -1.14 14.24 -3.77
CA GLU A 327 -1.11 15.05 -2.53
C GLU A 327 -0.14 14.48 -1.49
N LEU A 328 -0.07 13.15 -1.37
CA LEU A 328 0.91 12.52 -0.50
C LEU A 328 2.35 12.81 -0.96
N ASP A 329 2.64 12.67 -2.25
CA ASP A 329 3.97 12.92 -2.78
C ASP A 329 4.39 14.39 -2.61
N GLU A 330 3.47 15.34 -2.83
CA GLU A 330 3.69 16.77 -2.59
C GLU A 330 3.98 17.07 -1.11
N LEU A 331 3.17 16.52 -0.20
CA LEU A 331 3.38 16.65 1.24
C LEU A 331 4.72 16.05 1.67
N LEU A 332 5.09 14.88 1.16
CA LEU A 332 6.37 14.24 1.46
C LEU A 332 7.55 15.05 0.92
N ALA A 333 7.43 15.63 -0.27
CA ALA A 333 8.46 16.49 -0.85
C ALA A 333 8.65 17.78 -0.02
N GLN A 334 7.57 18.34 0.55
CA GLN A 334 7.64 19.48 1.46
C GLN A 334 8.34 19.13 2.77
N LEU A 335 8.10 17.93 3.31
CA LEU A 335 8.61 17.50 4.62
C LEU A 335 9.98 16.81 4.55
N ALA A 336 10.45 16.43 3.36
CA ALA A 336 11.61 15.56 3.14
C ALA A 336 12.88 15.99 3.92
N SER A 337 13.24 17.27 3.89
CA SER A 337 14.45 17.78 4.55
C SER A 337 14.26 18.10 6.05
N LYS A 338 13.02 18.01 6.55
CA LYS A 338 12.65 18.42 7.90
C LYS A 338 12.52 17.24 8.86
N TRP A 339 12.41 16.02 8.33
CA TRP A 339 12.34 14.80 9.12
C TRP A 339 13.60 14.58 9.94
N LYS A 340 13.39 14.21 11.21
CA LYS A 340 14.44 13.78 12.12
C LYS A 340 14.12 12.38 12.61
N VAL A 341 15.15 11.56 12.85
CA VAL A 341 14.96 10.21 13.39
C VAL A 341 14.47 10.32 14.83
N TYR A 342 13.38 9.62 15.16
CA TYR A 342 12.87 9.60 16.53
C TYR A 342 13.72 8.67 17.40
N ASP A 343 14.34 9.22 18.45
CA ASP A 343 15.09 8.45 19.45
C ASP A 343 14.31 8.39 20.77
N PRO A 344 13.81 7.20 21.18
CA PRO A 344 13.15 7.01 22.48
C PRO A 344 13.96 7.46 23.69
N LYS A 345 15.30 7.45 23.60
CA LYS A 345 16.19 7.86 24.70
C LYS A 345 16.40 9.36 24.76
N ARG A 346 16.10 10.07 23.66
CA ARG A 346 16.26 11.52 23.52
C ARG A 346 15.01 12.07 22.82
N PRO A 347 13.84 12.00 23.48
CA PRO A 347 12.61 12.44 22.86
C PRO A 347 12.64 13.96 22.63
N PRO A 348 12.04 14.45 21.53
CA PRO A 348 11.86 15.88 21.30
C PRO A 348 11.04 16.53 22.41
N GLU A 349 11.51 17.67 22.91
CA GLU A 349 10.92 18.39 24.05
C GLU A 349 9.48 18.87 23.77
N LYS A 350 9.25 19.41 22.57
CA LYS A 350 7.93 19.96 22.18
C LYS A 350 6.93 18.90 21.70
N VAL A 351 7.33 17.64 21.54
CA VAL A 351 6.46 16.56 21.01
C VAL A 351 6.30 15.49 22.08
N VAL A 352 5.14 15.50 22.73
CA VAL A 352 4.87 14.69 23.92
C VAL A 352 4.06 13.43 23.54
N LEU A 353 4.66 12.27 23.77
CA LEU A 353 4.05 10.97 23.53
C LEU A 353 3.43 10.38 24.82
N ALA A 354 2.64 9.32 24.67
CA ALA A 354 2.11 8.59 25.80
C ALA A 354 3.24 8.00 26.68
N GLN A 355 2.99 7.89 27.98
CA GLN A 355 3.89 7.20 28.88
C GLN A 355 4.12 5.75 28.44
N GLY A 356 5.36 5.28 28.50
CA GLY A 356 5.75 3.96 28.03
C GLY A 356 5.94 3.84 26.50
N LEU A 357 5.77 4.93 25.73
CA LEU A 357 6.04 4.98 24.28
C LEU A 357 5.31 3.89 23.48
N LYS A 358 4.05 3.61 23.83
CA LYS A 358 3.23 2.57 23.21
C LYS A 358 3.06 2.76 21.70
N GLU A 359 2.83 4.00 21.25
CA GLU A 359 2.84 4.37 19.83
C GLU A 359 3.94 5.43 19.61
N LYS A 360 4.99 5.04 18.87
CA LYS A 360 6.15 5.89 18.59
C LYS A 360 6.38 5.97 17.08
N PRO A 361 6.66 7.16 16.52
CA PRO A 361 6.90 7.29 15.09
C PRO A 361 8.32 6.83 14.73
N ASP A 362 8.54 6.53 13.45
CA ASP A 362 9.89 6.26 12.92
C ASP A 362 10.69 7.57 12.80
N LEU A 363 9.99 8.64 12.40
CA LEU A 363 10.52 9.98 12.17
C LEU A 363 9.65 11.00 12.90
N TYR A 364 10.23 12.12 13.33
CA TYR A 364 9.49 13.23 13.92
C TYR A 364 9.79 14.55 13.21
N LEU A 365 8.91 15.53 13.40
CA LEU A 365 9.07 16.91 12.94
C LEU A 365 9.12 17.85 14.14
N GLU A 366 9.92 18.90 14.03
CA GLU A 366 9.72 20.05 14.91
C GLU A 366 8.38 20.71 14.56
N PRO A 367 7.55 21.12 15.54
CA PRO A 367 6.24 21.68 15.25
C PRO A 367 6.25 22.84 14.24
N ARG A 368 7.23 23.75 14.36
CA ARG A 368 7.42 24.90 13.46
C ARG A 368 7.64 24.53 11.99
N ASP A 369 8.16 23.34 11.74
CA ASP A 369 8.49 22.84 10.42
C ASP A 369 7.37 22.00 9.82
N SER A 370 6.34 21.73 10.61
CA SER A 370 5.26 20.81 10.27
C SER A 370 4.13 21.46 9.47
N VAL A 371 3.14 20.65 9.11
CA VAL A 371 1.96 21.00 8.32
C VAL A 371 0.70 20.61 9.07
N VAL A 372 -0.32 21.46 9.00
CA VAL A 372 -1.64 21.21 9.58
C VAL A 372 -2.47 20.36 8.61
N LEU A 373 -3.11 19.32 9.16
CA LEU A 373 -4.04 18.47 8.44
C LEU A 373 -5.44 18.66 9.02
N GLN A 374 -6.41 18.84 8.15
CA GLN A 374 -7.82 18.78 8.50
C GLN A 374 -8.26 17.32 8.49
N ILE A 375 -8.73 16.83 9.64
CA ILE A 375 -9.05 15.42 9.87
C ILE A 375 -10.55 15.26 10.07
N LYS A 376 -11.13 14.30 9.34
CA LYS A 376 -12.47 13.77 9.61
C LYS A 376 -12.35 12.44 10.33
N ALA A 377 -13.14 12.24 11.38
CA ALA A 377 -13.20 11.01 12.15
C ALA A 377 -14.66 10.74 12.56
N SER A 378 -14.99 9.49 12.87
CA SER A 378 -16.36 9.13 13.27
C SER A 378 -16.64 9.46 14.73
N GLU A 379 -15.66 9.23 15.60
CA GLU A 379 -15.78 9.41 17.05
C GLU A 379 -14.43 9.57 17.73
N LEU A 380 -14.47 10.18 18.91
CA LEU A 380 -13.43 10.27 19.92
C LEU A 380 -13.61 9.10 20.89
N VAL A 381 -12.53 8.34 21.09
CA VAL A 381 -12.53 7.18 22.00
C VAL A 381 -11.35 7.26 22.96
N ARG A 382 -11.53 6.75 24.18
CA ARG A 382 -10.46 6.69 25.17
C ARG A 382 -9.34 5.76 24.71
N SER A 383 -8.09 6.16 24.87
CA SER A 383 -6.93 5.34 24.49
C SER A 383 -5.72 5.64 25.35
N SER A 384 -5.05 4.59 25.81
CA SER A 384 -3.76 4.72 26.52
C SER A 384 -2.56 4.75 25.57
N GLN A 385 -2.76 4.64 24.25
CA GLN A 385 -1.67 4.63 23.26
C GLN A 385 -1.12 6.04 22.99
N PHE A 386 -1.92 7.08 23.22
CA PHE A 386 -1.61 8.47 22.88
C PHE A 386 -1.63 9.36 24.13
N ARG A 387 -0.88 10.47 24.09
CA ARG A 387 -0.65 11.32 25.27
C ARG A 387 -1.93 11.94 25.84
N THR A 388 -2.84 12.32 24.97
CA THR A 388 -4.13 12.95 25.29
C THR A 388 -5.08 12.03 26.06
N GLY A 389 -4.85 10.71 26.07
CA GLY A 389 -5.82 9.76 26.64
C GLY A 389 -7.07 9.56 25.77
N ILE A 390 -7.16 10.26 24.63
CA ILE A 390 -8.26 10.27 23.67
C ILE A 390 -7.67 10.06 22.27
N THR A 391 -8.29 9.26 21.42
CA THR A 391 -7.89 9.08 20.02
C THR A 391 -9.08 9.11 19.08
N LEU A 392 -8.80 9.14 17.78
CA LEU A 392 -9.80 9.21 16.73
C LEU A 392 -10.11 7.82 16.19
N ARG A 393 -11.39 7.51 16.01
CA ARG A 393 -11.81 6.32 15.26
C ARG A 393 -12.04 6.66 13.79
N PHE A 394 -11.49 5.80 12.94
CA PHE A 394 -11.50 5.94 11.48
C PHE A 394 -11.02 7.31 10.94
N PRO A 395 -9.91 7.86 11.46
CA PRO A 395 -9.42 9.16 10.99
C PRO A 395 -9.01 9.10 9.52
N ARG A 396 -9.38 10.14 8.77
CA ARG A 396 -9.01 10.37 7.37
C ARG A 396 -8.61 11.84 7.21
N VAL A 397 -7.60 12.09 6.39
CA VAL A 397 -7.25 13.45 5.96
C VAL A 397 -8.33 13.92 5.00
N ALA A 398 -8.99 15.03 5.32
CA ALA A 398 -9.94 15.69 4.44
C ALA A 398 -9.24 16.74 3.57
N LEU A 399 -8.30 17.49 4.15
CA LEU A 399 -7.58 18.55 3.46
C LEU A 399 -6.20 18.77 4.09
N ILE A 400 -5.21 19.14 3.27
CA ILE A 400 -3.90 19.65 3.74
C ILE A 400 -4.02 21.18 3.85
N ARG A 401 -3.90 21.71 5.07
CA ARG A 401 -4.18 23.12 5.38
C ARG A 401 -2.93 23.98 5.25
N HIS A 402 -2.50 24.23 4.01
CA HIS A 402 -1.39 25.15 3.73
C HIS A 402 -1.70 26.61 4.09
N ASP A 403 -2.99 26.95 4.24
CA ASP A 403 -3.46 28.27 4.69
C ASP A 403 -3.28 28.50 6.20
N LYS A 404 -3.04 27.43 6.98
CA LYS A 404 -2.89 27.52 8.43
C LYS A 404 -1.43 27.41 8.87
N PRO A 405 -0.98 28.29 9.79
CA PRO A 405 0.31 28.11 10.44
C PRO A 405 0.27 26.94 11.43
N TRP A 406 1.43 26.39 11.76
CA TRP A 406 1.58 25.20 12.62
C TRP A 406 0.99 25.35 14.03
N HIS A 407 0.83 26.57 14.53
CA HIS A 407 0.30 26.86 15.86
C HIS A 407 -1.23 27.06 15.88
N ASP A 408 -1.89 27.19 14.71
CA ASP A 408 -3.35 27.29 14.59
C ASP A 408 -3.95 25.90 14.40
N VAL A 409 -3.93 25.12 15.49
CA VAL A 409 -4.48 23.75 15.55
C VAL A 409 -5.34 23.60 16.79
N LEU A 410 -6.17 22.55 16.78
CA LEU A 410 -7.01 22.19 17.91
C LEU A 410 -6.17 22.03 19.19
N SER A 411 -6.65 22.61 20.29
CA SER A 411 -6.07 22.45 21.62
C SER A 411 -6.61 21.21 22.34
N TYR A 412 -5.87 20.73 23.33
CA TYR A 412 -6.33 19.64 24.19
C TYR A 412 -7.62 19.97 24.95
N THR A 413 -7.80 21.23 25.37
CA THR A 413 -9.01 21.70 26.05
C THR A 413 -10.22 21.60 25.12
N GLU A 414 -10.11 22.12 23.89
CA GLU A 414 -11.18 22.03 22.88
C GLU A 414 -11.48 20.58 22.51
N LEU A 415 -10.45 19.72 22.41
CA LEU A 415 -10.64 18.29 22.16
C LEU A 415 -11.46 17.62 23.29
N CYS A 416 -11.23 18.00 24.56
CA CYS A 416 -12.00 17.49 25.69
C CYS A 416 -13.44 18.04 25.72
N GLU A 417 -13.64 19.29 25.30
CA GLU A 417 -14.97 19.88 25.16
C GLU A 417 -15.79 19.16 24.06
N LEU A 418 -15.16 18.86 22.92
CA LEU A 418 -15.76 18.06 21.85
C LEU A 418 -16.14 16.65 22.32
N GLU A 419 -15.27 15.99 23.10
CA GLU A 419 -15.58 14.66 23.66
C GLU A 419 -16.80 14.71 24.59
N LYS A 420 -16.89 15.73 25.46
CA LYS A 420 -17.99 15.90 26.42
C LYS A 420 -19.31 16.28 25.74
N ALA A 421 -19.27 17.23 24.81
CA ALA A 421 -20.46 17.78 24.17
C ALA A 421 -21.24 16.74 23.35
N ALA A 422 -20.55 15.72 22.84
CA ALA A 422 -21.12 14.79 21.87
C ALA A 422 -21.04 13.32 22.30
N GLY A 423 -20.77 13.04 23.58
CA GLY A 423 -20.61 11.66 24.08
C GLY A 423 -19.56 10.86 23.32
N GLY A 424 -18.57 11.54 22.73
CA GLY A 424 -17.57 10.98 21.84
C GLY A 424 -17.91 10.98 20.35
N LYS A 425 -19.17 11.05 19.88
CA LYS A 425 -19.47 11.11 18.44
C LYS A 425 -19.10 12.49 17.85
N LEU A 426 -18.64 12.57 16.60
CA LEU A 426 -18.27 13.86 16.00
C LEU A 426 -19.34 14.45 15.07
N ALA A 427 -20.45 13.75 14.89
CA ALA A 427 -21.61 14.21 14.15
C ALA A 427 -22.72 14.60 15.13
N THR A 428 -22.94 15.90 15.32
CA THR A 428 -24.01 16.45 16.17
C THR A 428 -24.98 17.34 15.41
N ALA A 429 -24.67 17.70 14.17
CA ALA A 429 -25.55 18.48 13.31
C ALA A 429 -26.56 17.59 12.58
N MET A 430 -27.75 18.12 12.31
CA MET A 430 -28.75 17.49 11.46
C MET A 430 -28.49 17.79 9.99
N VAL A 431 -28.79 16.83 9.12
CA VAL A 431 -28.74 17.00 7.67
C VAL A 431 -29.96 17.82 7.23
N SER A 432 -29.72 18.97 6.58
CA SER A 432 -30.77 19.78 5.95
C SER A 432 -31.00 19.36 4.49
N LEU A 433 -32.21 19.59 3.99
CA LEU A 433 -32.58 19.31 2.60
C LEU A 433 -32.04 20.38 1.63
N ASP A 434 -31.77 21.58 2.14
CA ASP A 434 -31.52 22.82 1.37
C ASP A 434 -30.08 23.05 0.89
N GLU A 435 -29.15 22.09 1.06
CA GLU A 435 -27.83 22.25 0.45
C GLU A 435 -27.91 22.04 -1.08
N GLU A 436 -28.09 23.16 -1.78
CA GLU A 436 -28.27 23.31 -3.22
C GLU A 436 -27.19 22.65 -4.10
N ASP A 437 -27.63 22.29 -5.30
CA ASP A 437 -26.85 22.04 -6.50
C ASP A 437 -25.95 23.25 -6.84
N GLY A 438 -24.67 23.01 -7.07
CA GLY A 438 -23.75 23.85 -7.87
C GLY A 438 -23.84 25.38 -7.75
N GLY A 439 -23.04 25.97 -6.85
CA GLY A 439 -22.72 27.41 -6.86
C GLY A 439 -21.58 27.76 -5.92
N SER A 440 -20.66 28.61 -6.37
CA SER A 440 -19.45 29.14 -5.69
C SER A 440 -19.58 29.38 -4.18
N PRO A 441 -18.49 29.26 -3.38
CA PRO A 441 -18.57 29.16 -1.93
C PRO A 441 -19.16 30.41 -1.28
N ALA A 442 -20.40 30.31 -0.81
CA ALA A 442 -21.04 31.34 -0.01
C ALA A 442 -20.46 31.35 1.41
N LYS A 443 -20.07 32.57 1.82
CA LYS A 443 -19.50 33.02 3.11
C LYS A 443 -19.55 32.03 4.29
N LYS A 444 -18.35 31.56 4.65
CA LYS A 444 -18.01 30.89 5.91
C LYS A 444 -18.55 31.66 7.13
N ARG A 445 -19.38 31.00 7.95
CA ARG A 445 -19.80 31.52 9.26
C ARG A 445 -18.62 31.40 10.23
N ARG A 446 -17.98 32.54 10.51
CA ARG A 446 -16.93 32.69 11.53
C ARG A 446 -17.52 32.51 12.93
N VAL A 447 -16.87 31.72 13.77
CA VAL A 447 -16.75 32.03 15.21
C VAL A 447 -15.45 32.81 15.31
N GLY A 448 -15.51 34.07 15.73
CA GLY A 448 -14.36 34.98 15.69
C GLY A 448 -14.10 35.64 17.04
N ALA A 449 -12.81 35.87 17.31
CA ALA A 449 -12.33 37.02 18.07
C ALA A 449 -10.89 37.34 17.66
N TYR A 450 -10.74 38.40 16.85
CA TYR A 450 -9.86 39.56 17.06
C TYR A 450 -9.75 40.36 15.76
N ALA A 451 -10.06 41.66 15.83
CA ALA A 451 -10.11 42.59 14.71
C ALA A 451 -9.13 43.75 14.93
N LYS A 452 -8.45 44.14 13.84
CA LYS A 452 -7.86 45.45 13.46
C LYS A 452 -7.10 45.15 12.15
N GLY A 453 -7.30 45.71 10.96
CA GLY A 453 -8.08 46.84 10.46
C GLY A 453 -7.16 47.69 9.58
N HIS A 454 -7.30 47.65 8.23
CA HIS A 454 -7.10 48.72 7.20
C HIS A 454 -6.83 48.14 5.77
N PRO A 455 -7.10 48.89 4.68
CA PRO A 455 -8.03 48.44 3.63
C PRO A 455 -7.42 48.02 2.27
N ALA A 456 -8.32 47.49 1.44
CA ALA A 456 -8.14 46.84 0.14
C ALA A 456 -7.83 47.76 -1.06
N ALA A 457 -7.31 47.16 -2.13
CA ALA A 457 -7.43 47.64 -3.51
C ALA A 457 -7.95 46.51 -4.42
N HIS A 458 -9.06 46.77 -5.09
CA HIS A 458 -9.73 45.95 -6.11
C HIS A 458 -9.08 46.15 -7.49
N VAL A 459 -8.94 45.09 -8.29
CA VAL A 459 -9.15 45.14 -9.76
C VAL A 459 -9.74 43.80 -10.25
N HIS A 460 -10.74 43.90 -11.12
CA HIS A 460 -11.56 42.84 -11.70
C HIS A 460 -11.00 42.26 -13.02
N ALA A 461 -11.20 40.95 -13.19
CA ALA A 461 -11.68 40.20 -14.37
C ALA A 461 -10.96 40.26 -15.75
N SER A 462 -10.73 39.07 -16.34
CA SER A 462 -11.58 38.53 -17.44
C SER A 462 -11.11 37.15 -17.95
N HIS A 463 -12.09 36.38 -18.44
CA HIS A 463 -12.02 34.99 -18.91
C HIS A 463 -11.43 34.84 -20.33
N SER A 464 -10.98 33.62 -20.68
CA SER A 464 -11.56 32.89 -21.83
C SER A 464 -11.16 31.40 -21.83
N SER A 465 -12.16 30.58 -22.12
CA SER A 465 -12.10 29.14 -22.36
C SER A 465 -12.11 28.88 -23.87
N ALA A 466 -11.41 27.85 -24.33
CA ALA A 466 -11.58 27.30 -25.68
C ALA A 466 -11.44 25.77 -25.63
N ALA A 467 -12.54 25.10 -25.97
CA ALA A 467 -12.61 23.68 -26.25
C ALA A 467 -12.28 23.43 -27.74
N VAL A 468 -11.63 22.31 -28.06
CA VAL A 468 -11.50 21.81 -29.43
C VAL A 468 -11.80 20.31 -29.46
N VAL A 469 -12.61 19.94 -30.45
CA VAL A 469 -13.21 18.63 -30.74
C VAL A 469 -12.52 17.99 -31.96
N GLY A 470 -12.39 16.66 -31.97
CA GLY A 470 -12.17 15.80 -33.15
C GLY A 470 -10.72 15.39 -33.41
N THR A 471 -10.35 14.18 -33.87
CA THR A 471 -11.08 13.15 -34.63
C THR A 471 -10.35 11.79 -34.61
N HIS A 472 -11.09 10.74 -35.01
CA HIS A 472 -10.71 9.34 -35.23
C HIS A 472 -9.62 9.12 -36.29
N GLN A 473 -8.53 8.43 -35.92
CA GLN A 473 -7.80 7.48 -36.78
C GLN A 473 -6.72 6.77 -35.96
N GLN A 474 -6.95 5.52 -35.52
CA GLN A 474 -5.94 4.50 -35.18
C GLN A 474 -6.62 3.24 -34.62
N PHE A 475 -7.24 2.44 -35.49
CA PHE A 475 -7.70 1.08 -35.18
C PHE A 475 -7.08 0.12 -36.21
N SER A 476 -5.84 -0.31 -35.98
CA SER A 476 -5.31 -1.55 -36.58
C SER A 476 -4.10 -2.17 -35.84
N VAL A 477 -3.52 -1.51 -34.84
CA VAL A 477 -2.35 -2.04 -34.08
C VAL A 477 -2.75 -2.74 -32.76
N VAL A 478 -4.00 -2.56 -32.30
CA VAL A 478 -4.49 -3.12 -31.02
C VAL A 478 -4.83 -4.63 -31.10
N SER A 479 -4.93 -5.19 -32.32
CA SER A 479 -5.33 -6.59 -32.53
C SER A 479 -4.21 -7.61 -32.35
N SER A 480 -2.94 -7.23 -32.53
CA SER A 480 -1.79 -8.16 -32.49
C SER A 480 -1.16 -8.27 -31.10
N LEU A 481 -1.09 -7.18 -30.34
CA LEU A 481 -0.64 -7.19 -28.94
C LEU A 481 -1.58 -7.95 -28.00
N CYS A 482 -2.90 -7.87 -28.22
CA CYS A 482 -3.88 -8.61 -27.43
C CYS A 482 -3.83 -10.13 -27.62
N ARG A 483 -3.26 -10.65 -28.72
CA ARG A 483 -3.09 -12.10 -28.94
C ARG A 483 -1.84 -12.67 -28.27
N ALA A 484 -0.73 -11.93 -28.25
CA ALA A 484 0.51 -12.37 -27.63
C ALA A 484 0.41 -12.40 -26.10
N GLN A 485 -0.20 -11.38 -25.48
CA GLN A 485 -0.46 -11.38 -24.03
C GLN A 485 -1.46 -12.47 -23.60
N PHE A 486 -2.34 -12.92 -24.49
CA PHE A 486 -3.32 -13.98 -24.20
C PHE A 486 -2.70 -15.38 -24.14
N GLU A 487 -1.60 -15.63 -24.86
CA GLU A 487 -0.88 -16.91 -24.84
C GLU A 487 0.11 -17.02 -23.66
N GLU A 488 0.80 -15.93 -23.30
CA GLU A 488 1.61 -15.87 -22.07
C GLU A 488 0.78 -16.09 -20.79
N MET A 489 -0.47 -15.57 -20.77
CA MET A 489 -1.40 -15.80 -19.66
C MET A 489 -1.75 -17.28 -19.50
N LYS A 490 -2.01 -18.03 -20.59
CA LYS A 490 -2.41 -19.45 -20.51
C LYS A 490 -1.37 -20.35 -19.84
N ALA A 491 -0.08 -20.09 -20.05
CA ALA A 491 1.01 -20.87 -19.46
C ALA A 491 1.09 -20.67 -17.92
N SER A 492 0.92 -19.43 -17.45
CA SER A 492 0.88 -19.12 -16.01
C SER A 492 -0.37 -19.65 -15.32
N VAL A 493 -1.49 -19.70 -16.04
CA VAL A 493 -2.77 -20.30 -15.58
C VAL A 493 -2.65 -21.81 -15.39
N ALA A 494 -1.96 -22.52 -16.29
CA ALA A 494 -1.80 -23.98 -16.19
C ALA A 494 -1.04 -24.39 -14.90
N VAL A 495 -0.02 -23.64 -14.50
CA VAL A 495 0.75 -23.90 -13.27
C VAL A 495 -0.11 -23.65 -12.02
N ALA A 496 -0.91 -22.60 -12.01
CA ALA A 496 -1.83 -22.30 -10.91
C ALA A 496 -2.96 -23.33 -10.79
N VAL A 497 -3.49 -23.82 -11.92
CA VAL A 497 -4.55 -24.84 -11.96
C VAL A 497 -4.09 -26.18 -11.39
N VAL A 498 -2.89 -26.62 -11.77
CA VAL A 498 -2.32 -27.88 -11.27
C VAL A 498 -2.02 -27.79 -9.76
N PHE A 499 -1.58 -26.62 -9.28
CA PHE A 499 -1.31 -26.41 -7.85
C PHE A 499 -2.59 -26.43 -6.99
N VAL A 500 -3.66 -25.81 -7.49
CA VAL A 500 -4.98 -25.78 -6.84
C VAL A 500 -5.56 -27.20 -6.75
N GLN A 501 -5.43 -28.01 -7.82
CA GLN A 501 -5.84 -29.44 -7.79
C GLN A 501 -5.01 -30.31 -6.82
N LEU A 502 -3.72 -30.02 -6.64
CA LEU A 502 -2.82 -30.78 -5.75
C LEU A 502 -3.12 -30.57 -4.26
N VAL A 503 -3.45 -29.34 -3.85
CA VAL A 503 -3.79 -29.01 -2.45
C VAL A 503 -5.11 -29.67 -2.01
N ALA A 504 -6.02 -29.94 -2.96
CA ALA A 504 -7.32 -30.53 -2.66
C ALA A 504 -7.37 -32.06 -2.69
N CYS A 505 -6.44 -32.73 -3.37
CA CYS A 505 -6.40 -34.18 -3.43
C CYS A 505 -5.71 -34.84 -2.22
N TYR A 506 -4.96 -34.09 -1.40
CA TYR A 506 -4.21 -34.63 -0.26
C TYR A 506 -4.29 -33.76 1.01
N PRO A 507 -5.41 -33.82 1.75
CA PRO A 507 -5.62 -33.00 2.96
C PRO A 507 -4.74 -33.39 4.17
N ASN A 508 -4.08 -34.56 4.13
CA ASN A 508 -3.29 -35.11 5.26
C ASN A 508 -1.77 -35.07 5.06
N LEU A 509 -1.24 -34.29 4.11
CA LEU A 509 0.20 -34.02 4.03
C LEU A 509 0.62 -32.94 5.05
N GLY A 510 0.33 -33.20 6.32
CA GLY A 510 1.05 -32.60 7.42
C GLY A 510 2.39 -33.29 7.58
N TYR A 511 3.48 -32.53 7.55
CA TYR A 511 4.85 -32.97 7.84
C TYR A 511 5.38 -34.10 6.95
N ILE A 512 6.06 -33.74 5.86
CA ILE A 512 7.35 -34.30 5.36
C ILE A 512 7.63 -33.61 4.00
N GLY A 513 8.90 -33.23 3.79
CA GLY A 513 9.37 -32.34 2.72
C GLY A 513 8.95 -32.76 1.31
N ASN A 514 8.47 -31.79 0.51
CA ASN A 514 7.75 -32.08 -0.72
C ASN A 514 8.19 -31.19 -1.91
N GLN A 515 9.39 -31.42 -2.42
CA GLN A 515 9.76 -31.03 -3.81
C GLN A 515 10.04 -32.22 -4.73
N THR A 516 10.46 -33.38 -4.18
CA THR A 516 10.83 -34.57 -4.97
C THR A 516 9.63 -35.32 -5.56
N PHE A 517 8.45 -35.25 -4.93
CA PHE A 517 7.24 -35.95 -5.38
C PHE A 517 6.54 -35.25 -6.55
N LEU A 518 6.48 -33.92 -6.53
CA LEU A 518 5.91 -33.10 -7.60
C LEU A 518 6.70 -33.25 -8.91
N TYR A 519 8.03 -33.38 -8.82
CA TYR A 519 8.93 -33.52 -9.97
C TYR A 519 8.75 -34.85 -10.74
N ARG A 520 8.41 -35.95 -10.06
CA ARG A 520 8.25 -37.27 -10.71
C ARG A 520 6.93 -37.42 -11.47
N PHE A 521 5.88 -36.69 -11.08
CA PHE A 521 4.56 -36.81 -11.69
C PHE A 521 4.44 -36.05 -13.02
N PHE A 522 5.03 -34.85 -13.11
CA PHE A 522 5.02 -34.03 -14.34
C PHE A 522 5.72 -34.69 -15.54
N ASN A 523 6.67 -35.60 -15.31
CA ASN A 523 7.40 -36.31 -16.37
C ASN A 523 6.66 -37.53 -16.95
N SER A 524 5.41 -37.80 -16.52
CA SER A 524 4.68 -39.04 -16.91
C SER A 524 3.51 -38.84 -17.88
N VAL A 525 3.22 -37.60 -18.34
CA VAL A 525 2.06 -37.30 -19.20
C VAL A 525 2.51 -37.00 -20.64
N PRO A 526 2.23 -37.86 -21.64
CA PRO A 526 2.59 -37.62 -23.04
C PRO A 526 1.54 -36.75 -23.76
N GLY A 527 1.95 -35.73 -24.55
CA GLY A 527 1.06 -35.11 -25.54
C GLY A 527 1.12 -33.59 -25.80
N VAL A 528 2.04 -32.82 -25.23
CA VAL A 528 2.12 -31.36 -25.51
C VAL A 528 3.16 -31.09 -26.62
N VAL A 529 2.69 -30.65 -27.79
CA VAL A 529 3.50 -30.32 -28.97
C VAL A 529 4.22 -28.98 -28.77
N ARG A 530 5.54 -28.98 -29.01
CA ARG A 530 6.47 -27.84 -28.88
C ARG A 530 6.65 -27.14 -30.24
N THR A 531 6.47 -25.82 -30.29
CA THR A 531 7.07 -24.96 -31.32
C THR A 531 7.63 -23.69 -30.68
N TYR A 532 8.96 -23.59 -30.69
CA TYR A 532 9.79 -22.45 -30.29
C TYR A 532 10.49 -21.89 -31.52
N PRO A 533 10.84 -20.59 -31.53
CA PRO A 533 12.20 -20.23 -31.94
C PRO A 533 12.89 -19.26 -30.97
N GLU A 534 14.09 -19.68 -30.54
CA GLU A 534 15.28 -18.91 -30.11
C GLU A 534 15.17 -17.96 -28.90
N SER A 535 15.83 -18.19 -27.76
CA SER A 535 16.49 -19.36 -27.19
C SER A 535 16.55 -19.12 -25.68
N GLU A 536 15.44 -19.44 -25.00
CA GLU A 536 15.45 -19.81 -23.59
C GLU A 536 16.39 -20.99 -23.43
N HIS A 537 17.50 -20.82 -22.70
CA HIS A 537 18.20 -21.97 -22.15
C HIS A 537 17.26 -22.64 -21.15
N THR A 538 16.73 -23.76 -21.62
CA THR A 538 15.90 -24.71 -20.92
C THR A 538 16.59 -25.15 -19.61
N ILE A 539 15.82 -25.21 -18.53
CA ILE A 539 16.15 -25.92 -17.27
C ILE A 539 16.12 -27.45 -17.54
N GLU A 540 16.86 -27.90 -18.56
CA GLU A 540 17.28 -29.28 -18.75
C GLU A 540 18.82 -29.40 -18.64
N SER A 541 19.57 -28.28 -18.52
CA SER A 541 20.96 -28.27 -18.08
C SER A 541 21.15 -27.98 -16.57
N LEU A 542 20.06 -27.78 -15.82
CA LEU A 542 20.07 -27.58 -14.36
C LEU A 542 19.83 -28.88 -13.56
N THR A 543 19.90 -30.03 -14.24
CA THR A 543 20.36 -31.27 -13.61
C THR A 543 21.70 -31.68 -14.21
N GLY A 544 22.66 -30.76 -14.18
CA GLY A 544 23.95 -31.23 -13.73
C GLY A 544 23.68 -31.91 -12.38
N THR A 545 23.84 -33.23 -12.30
CA THR A 545 24.29 -33.83 -11.05
C THR A 545 25.22 -32.81 -10.41
N LEU A 546 24.87 -32.34 -9.20
CA LEU A 546 25.78 -31.58 -8.33
C LEU A 546 27.20 -32.02 -8.71
N PRO A 547 28.09 -31.12 -9.18
CA PRO A 547 29.41 -31.54 -9.67
C PRO A 547 30.00 -32.50 -8.63
N ALA A 548 30.72 -33.56 -9.00
CA ALA A 548 31.07 -34.64 -8.05
C ALA A 548 31.67 -34.14 -6.70
N GLU A 549 32.25 -32.94 -6.70
CA GLU A 549 32.74 -32.12 -5.59
C GLU A 549 31.67 -31.50 -4.64
N TRP A 550 30.39 -31.60 -4.97
CA TRP A 550 29.21 -31.16 -4.20
C TRP A 550 28.30 -32.30 -3.77
N GLN A 551 28.46 -33.51 -4.32
CA GLN A 551 27.73 -34.72 -3.89
C GLN A 551 28.39 -35.44 -2.71
N ASN A 552 29.61 -35.05 -2.34
CA ASN A 552 30.37 -35.60 -1.21
C ASN A 552 30.80 -34.52 -0.20
N VAL A 553 29.88 -33.62 0.18
CA VAL A 553 30.21 -32.57 1.14
C VAL A 553 29.77 -32.98 2.54
N SER A 554 30.76 -33.51 3.26
CA SER A 554 30.88 -33.54 4.72
C SER A 554 30.09 -32.43 5.43
N THR A 555 29.50 -32.78 6.58
CA THR A 555 28.86 -31.95 7.61
C THR A 555 29.73 -30.82 8.22
N LYS A 556 30.63 -30.20 7.44
CA LYS A 556 31.66 -29.25 7.89
C LYS A 556 31.77 -27.91 7.13
N ARG A 557 30.93 -27.62 6.13
CA ARG A 557 31.00 -26.31 5.44
C ARG A 557 30.23 -25.23 6.21
N SER A 558 30.91 -24.10 6.44
CA SER A 558 30.35 -22.93 7.10
C SER A 558 29.24 -22.27 6.29
N ASN A 559 28.18 -21.80 6.95
CA ASN A 559 27.11 -21.01 6.33
C ASN A 559 27.57 -19.57 6.00
N LEU A 560 26.72 -18.80 5.31
CA LEU A 560 27.01 -17.43 4.89
C LEU A 560 27.47 -16.52 6.04
N ILE A 561 26.84 -16.62 7.22
CA ILE A 561 27.19 -15.81 8.38
C ILE A 561 28.54 -16.21 8.97
N GLU A 562 28.83 -17.51 9.02
CA GLU A 562 30.13 -18.01 9.46
C GLU A 562 31.27 -17.64 8.49
N ILE A 563 31.02 -17.72 7.17
CA ILE A 563 31.97 -17.26 6.16
C ILE A 563 32.18 -15.74 6.29
N ALA A 564 31.13 -14.94 6.44
CA ALA A 564 31.25 -13.50 6.65
C ALA A 564 32.07 -13.16 7.91
N LYS A 565 31.91 -13.92 9.01
CA LYS A 565 32.76 -13.78 10.21
C LYS A 565 34.22 -14.13 9.91
N LYS A 566 34.50 -15.22 9.19
CA LYS A 566 35.86 -15.61 8.78
C LYS A 566 36.54 -14.56 7.89
N LEU A 567 35.76 -13.84 7.11
CA LEU A 567 36.20 -12.70 6.28
C LEU A 567 36.30 -11.37 7.05
N ASN A 568 36.16 -11.39 8.38
CA ASN A 568 36.20 -10.21 9.23
C ASN A 568 35.11 -9.15 8.90
N LEU A 569 33.94 -9.58 8.42
CA LEU A 569 32.79 -8.70 8.15
C LEU A 569 31.88 -8.59 9.39
N THR A 570 32.47 -8.31 10.55
CA THR A 570 31.77 -8.37 11.84
C THR A 570 30.64 -7.34 11.95
N LYS A 571 30.82 -6.11 11.45
CA LYS A 571 29.77 -5.08 11.44
C LYS A 571 28.59 -5.44 10.55
N LEU A 572 28.85 -6.10 9.43
CA LEU A 572 27.79 -6.65 8.57
C LEU A 572 26.96 -7.68 9.33
N VAL A 573 27.63 -8.61 10.01
CA VAL A 573 26.97 -9.67 10.75
C VAL A 573 26.14 -9.10 11.91
N GLU A 574 26.67 -8.13 12.65
CA GLU A 574 25.91 -7.39 13.67
C GLU A 574 24.67 -6.71 13.08
N ALA A 575 24.82 -6.06 11.93
CA ALA A 575 23.71 -5.42 11.25
C ALA A 575 22.65 -6.43 10.77
N ILE A 576 23.05 -7.59 10.24
CA ILE A 576 22.16 -8.70 9.85
C ILE A 576 21.36 -9.21 11.05
N ILE A 577 22.02 -9.39 12.20
CA ILE A 577 21.36 -9.81 13.45
C ILE A 577 20.36 -8.74 13.89
N LYS A 578 20.78 -7.48 13.91
CA LYS A 578 19.95 -6.34 14.32
C LYS A 578 18.67 -6.19 13.49
N VAL A 579 18.70 -6.55 12.20
CA VAL A 579 17.54 -6.47 11.30
C VAL A 579 16.72 -7.77 11.26
N GLY A 580 17.10 -8.79 12.03
CA GLY A 580 16.38 -10.06 12.15
C GLY A 580 16.54 -11.01 10.97
N LEU A 581 17.61 -10.91 10.17
CA LEU A 581 17.85 -11.76 9.01
C LEU A 581 18.81 -12.93 9.29
N ALA A 582 19.42 -12.99 10.47
CA ALA A 582 20.39 -14.03 10.83
C ALA A 582 19.80 -15.45 10.73
N GLY A 583 18.57 -15.67 11.22
CA GLY A 583 17.93 -16.99 11.13
C GLY A 583 17.75 -17.48 9.69
N LEU A 584 17.39 -16.56 8.78
CA LEU A 584 17.26 -16.87 7.36
C LEU A 584 18.62 -17.20 6.74
N LEU A 585 19.63 -16.34 6.94
CA LEU A 585 20.96 -16.51 6.34
C LEU A 585 21.82 -17.61 6.97
N ASN A 586 21.41 -18.16 8.12
CA ASN A 586 22.06 -19.32 8.73
C ASN A 586 21.60 -20.65 8.14
N HIS A 587 20.37 -20.72 7.63
CA HIS A 587 19.69 -21.99 7.31
C HIS A 587 19.13 -22.07 5.89
N GLU A 588 18.65 -20.96 5.33
CA GLU A 588 18.03 -20.92 4.01
C GLU A 588 19.04 -20.50 2.93
N GLY A 589 18.75 -20.82 1.68
CA GLY A 589 19.59 -20.49 0.53
C GLY A 589 19.17 -21.27 -0.73
N PRO A 590 19.89 -21.12 -1.85
CA PRO A 590 21.15 -20.38 -1.99
C PRO A 590 20.97 -18.85 -2.11
N PHE A 591 21.85 -18.08 -1.46
CA PHE A 591 21.92 -16.62 -1.58
C PHE A 591 23.33 -16.12 -1.91
N THR A 592 23.41 -14.90 -2.44
CA THR A 592 24.67 -14.18 -2.63
C THR A 592 24.69 -13.01 -1.69
N LEU A 593 25.64 -13.00 -0.77
CA LEU A 593 25.85 -11.93 0.19
C LEU A 593 26.99 -11.03 -0.30
N PHE A 594 26.66 -9.81 -0.69
CA PHE A 594 27.65 -8.78 -0.97
C PHE A 594 28.00 -8.10 0.35
N GLY A 595 29.12 -8.47 0.95
CA GLY A 595 29.49 -8.10 2.29
C GLY A 595 30.49 -6.95 2.35
N PRO A 596 30.07 -5.72 2.71
CA PRO A 596 30.99 -4.60 2.85
C PRO A 596 31.90 -4.79 4.06
N THR A 597 33.16 -4.35 3.94
CA THR A 597 34.15 -4.40 5.02
C THR A 597 33.71 -3.58 6.25
N ASN A 598 34.35 -3.82 7.39
CA ASN A 598 34.10 -3.02 8.59
C ASN A 598 34.42 -1.54 8.38
N GLU A 599 35.48 -1.23 7.62
CA GLU A 599 35.85 0.12 7.23
C GLU A 599 34.76 0.78 6.36
N ALA A 600 34.19 0.03 5.40
CA ALA A 600 33.07 0.52 4.60
C ALA A 600 31.86 0.92 5.47
N PHE A 601 31.59 0.19 6.56
CA PHE A 601 30.56 0.53 7.54
C PHE A 601 30.91 1.74 8.44
N GLU A 602 32.19 2.08 8.58
CA GLU A 602 32.62 3.30 9.29
C GLU A 602 32.50 4.52 8.38
N ASN A 603 32.87 4.34 7.12
CA ASN A 603 32.92 5.36 6.09
C ASN A 603 31.66 5.39 5.22
N VAL A 604 30.50 5.13 5.83
CA VAL A 604 29.21 5.12 5.15
C VAL A 604 28.92 6.53 4.59
N PRO A 605 28.64 6.66 3.28
CA PRO A 605 28.30 7.96 2.69
C PRO A 605 27.18 8.66 3.45
N GLY A 606 27.29 9.98 3.67
CA GLY A 606 26.36 10.72 4.52
C GLY A 606 24.89 10.53 4.13
N TYR A 607 24.60 10.34 2.85
CA TYR A 607 23.25 10.10 2.33
C TYR A 607 22.67 8.72 2.70
N CYS A 608 23.50 7.70 2.93
CA CYS A 608 23.05 6.39 3.42
C CYS A 608 22.40 6.47 4.80
N ARG A 609 22.73 7.49 5.61
CA ARG A 609 22.19 7.65 6.98
C ARG A 609 20.68 7.87 6.99
N TYR A 610 20.11 8.31 5.86
CA TYR A 610 18.66 8.50 5.69
C TYR A 610 17.95 7.21 5.21
N VAL A 611 18.68 6.15 4.87
CA VAL A 611 18.12 4.86 4.46
C VAL A 611 18.06 3.92 5.67
N PRO A 612 16.88 3.38 6.05
CA PRO A 612 16.81 2.48 7.20
C PRO A 612 17.69 1.25 7.01
N LEU A 613 18.45 0.90 8.05
CA LEU A 613 19.43 -0.19 8.03
C LEU A 613 18.87 -1.51 7.46
N LYS A 614 17.61 -1.84 7.75
CA LYS A 614 16.93 -3.01 7.19
C LYS A 614 16.93 -3.06 5.66
N TYR A 615 16.73 -1.92 4.99
CA TYR A 615 16.76 -1.86 3.52
C TYR A 615 18.18 -1.90 2.99
N VAL A 616 19.13 -1.26 3.68
CA VAL A 616 20.55 -1.36 3.36
C VAL A 616 20.97 -2.83 3.35
N ILE A 617 20.75 -3.56 4.45
CA ILE A 617 21.13 -4.98 4.55
C ILE A 617 20.41 -5.86 3.53
N LYS A 618 19.12 -5.66 3.29
CA LYS A 618 18.40 -6.40 2.24
C LYS A 618 18.98 -6.16 0.84
N HIS A 619 19.47 -4.95 0.57
CA HIS A 619 20.06 -4.64 -0.72
C HIS A 619 21.47 -5.21 -0.88
N HIS A 620 22.08 -5.75 0.18
CA HIS A 620 23.33 -6.50 0.10
C HIS A 620 23.12 -8.00 -0.16
N ILE A 621 21.88 -8.45 -0.36
CA ILE A 621 21.55 -9.86 -0.53
C ILE A 621 20.83 -10.05 -1.86
N ALA A 622 21.38 -10.90 -2.72
CA ALA A 622 20.74 -11.38 -3.95
C ALA A 622 20.24 -12.83 -3.80
N LEU A 623 19.16 -13.14 -4.51
CA LEU A 623 18.61 -14.49 -4.63
C LEU A 623 19.51 -15.35 -5.53
N GLY A 624 19.82 -16.59 -5.12
CA GLY A 624 20.73 -17.49 -5.85
C GLY A 624 22.19 -17.36 -5.40
N ALA A 625 23.02 -18.36 -5.69
CA ALA A 625 24.46 -18.33 -5.45
C ALA A 625 25.19 -18.00 -6.76
N HIS A 626 25.49 -16.72 -6.98
CA HIS A 626 26.11 -16.20 -8.20
C HIS A 626 27.60 -16.07 -7.98
N LYS A 627 28.39 -16.91 -8.64
CA LYS A 627 29.86 -16.81 -8.63
C LYS A 627 30.36 -15.73 -9.60
N GLU A 628 31.60 -15.30 -9.41
CA GLU A 628 32.26 -14.35 -10.32
C GLU A 628 32.27 -14.87 -11.76
N SER A 629 32.44 -16.17 -11.96
CA SER A 629 32.37 -16.80 -13.29
C SER A 629 31.03 -16.61 -14.02
N GLU A 630 29.95 -16.32 -13.28
CA GLU A 630 28.61 -16.06 -13.83
C GLU A 630 28.36 -14.58 -14.11
N PHE A 631 29.24 -13.70 -13.61
CA PHE A 631 29.10 -12.26 -13.81
C PHE A 631 29.27 -11.90 -15.28
N LYS A 632 28.33 -11.09 -15.76
CA LYS A 632 28.35 -10.49 -17.10
C LYS A 632 28.15 -8.99 -16.95
N ASN A 633 28.72 -8.21 -17.86
CA ASN A 633 28.49 -6.77 -17.85
C ASN A 633 26.99 -6.48 -17.98
N ASN A 634 26.48 -5.55 -17.16
CA ASN A 634 25.05 -5.21 -17.02
C ASN A 634 24.14 -6.32 -16.48
N LEU A 635 24.67 -7.40 -15.89
CA LEU A 635 23.85 -8.44 -15.27
C LEU A 635 23.01 -7.85 -14.12
N LEU A 636 21.71 -8.16 -14.11
CA LEU A 636 20.78 -7.71 -13.08
C LEU A 636 20.38 -8.88 -12.17
N LEU A 637 20.71 -8.77 -10.88
CA LEU A 637 20.38 -9.75 -9.86
C LEU A 637 19.20 -9.27 -9.01
N ASP A 638 18.25 -10.15 -8.70
CA ASP A 638 17.13 -9.80 -7.82
C ASP A 638 17.57 -9.73 -6.36
N SER A 639 17.44 -8.54 -5.77
CA SER A 639 17.77 -8.32 -4.36
C SER A 639 16.61 -8.65 -3.42
N PHE A 640 16.87 -8.69 -2.11
CA PHE A 640 15.81 -8.84 -1.11
C PHE A 640 14.97 -7.58 -0.90
N VAL A 641 15.28 -6.50 -1.61
CA VAL A 641 14.42 -5.30 -1.67
C VAL A 641 13.51 -5.44 -2.89
N PRO A 642 12.18 -5.59 -2.71
CA PRO A 642 11.25 -5.81 -3.82
C PRO A 642 11.35 -4.71 -4.88
N GLY A 643 11.48 -5.11 -6.15
CA GLY A 643 11.59 -4.19 -7.29
C GLY A 643 12.94 -3.48 -7.41
N ARG A 644 13.92 -3.80 -6.56
CA ARG A 644 15.30 -3.28 -6.70
C ARG A 644 16.24 -4.39 -7.09
N LYS A 645 16.92 -4.19 -8.22
CA LYS A 645 17.93 -5.10 -8.73
C LYS A 645 19.33 -4.60 -8.40
N LEU A 646 20.25 -5.53 -8.21
CA LEU A 646 21.68 -5.29 -8.10
C LEU A 646 22.30 -5.44 -9.48
N ARG A 647 22.95 -4.38 -9.97
CA ARG A 647 23.56 -4.38 -11.30
C ARG A 647 25.03 -4.73 -11.20
N ILE A 648 25.46 -5.80 -11.84
CA ILE A 648 26.86 -6.16 -11.97
C ILE A 648 27.43 -5.51 -13.23
N ASN A 649 28.58 -4.85 -13.10
CA ASN A 649 29.32 -4.29 -14.23
C ASN A 649 30.78 -4.73 -14.17
N ILE A 650 31.34 -5.06 -15.34
CA ILE A 650 32.71 -5.53 -15.50
C ILE A 650 33.46 -4.51 -16.35
N TYR A 651 34.60 -4.04 -15.85
CA TYR A 651 35.44 -3.04 -16.50
C TYR A 651 36.82 -3.63 -16.76
N PRO A 652 37.06 -4.23 -17.94
CA PRO A 652 38.34 -4.86 -18.26
C PRO A 652 39.52 -3.88 -18.22
N GLN A 653 39.29 -2.61 -18.55
CA GLN A 653 40.33 -1.57 -18.61
C GLN A 653 40.90 -1.24 -17.23
N THR A 654 40.08 -1.32 -16.18
CA THR A 654 40.47 -1.05 -14.78
C THR A 654 40.58 -2.33 -13.97
N HIS A 655 40.39 -3.51 -14.58
CA HIS A 655 40.27 -4.80 -13.90
C HIS A 655 39.29 -4.78 -12.72
N SER A 656 38.22 -3.98 -12.84
CA SER A 656 37.23 -3.80 -11.76
C SER A 656 35.93 -4.53 -12.06
N VAL A 657 35.35 -5.13 -11.03
CA VAL A 657 33.99 -5.67 -11.07
C VAL A 657 33.19 -4.99 -9.98
N THR A 658 32.02 -4.46 -10.34
CA THR A 658 31.20 -3.68 -9.40
C THR A 658 29.81 -4.26 -9.25
N VAL A 659 29.21 -4.04 -8.08
CA VAL A 659 27.79 -4.29 -7.81
C VAL A 659 27.10 -2.98 -7.43
N SER A 660 26.18 -2.53 -8.27
CA SER A 660 25.50 -1.22 -8.17
C SER A 660 26.49 -0.07 -7.94
N GLY A 661 27.63 -0.12 -8.63
CA GLY A 661 28.71 0.86 -8.56
C GLY A 661 29.69 0.70 -7.41
N ARG A 662 29.51 -0.28 -6.52
CA ARG A 662 30.48 -0.58 -5.45
C ARG A 662 31.45 -1.65 -5.89
N ASN A 663 32.74 -1.44 -5.69
CA ASN A 663 33.77 -2.38 -6.13
C ASN A 663 33.74 -3.68 -5.33
N ILE A 664 33.83 -4.81 -6.02
CA ILE A 664 33.98 -6.13 -5.43
C ILE A 664 35.47 -6.43 -5.32
N THR A 665 35.96 -6.58 -4.09
CA THR A 665 37.40 -6.70 -3.81
C THR A 665 37.86 -8.11 -3.52
N ASN A 666 36.93 -9.01 -3.18
CA ASN A 666 37.20 -10.43 -2.97
C ASN A 666 35.96 -11.22 -3.34
N THR A 667 36.11 -12.24 -4.19
CA THR A 667 35.02 -12.98 -4.81
C THR A 667 34.99 -14.43 -4.35
N ASP A 668 33.85 -15.09 -4.61
CA ASP A 668 33.72 -16.55 -4.57
C ASP A 668 34.02 -17.23 -3.22
N ASN A 669 33.69 -16.56 -2.11
CA ASN A 669 33.76 -17.19 -0.79
C ASN A 669 32.55 -18.10 -0.58
N VAL A 670 32.71 -19.36 -0.99
CA VAL A 670 31.66 -20.36 -0.99
C VAL A 670 31.23 -20.75 0.43
N ALA A 671 29.92 -20.69 0.69
CA ALA A 671 29.25 -21.15 1.90
C ALA A 671 28.38 -22.39 1.62
N SER A 672 27.91 -23.05 2.69
CA SER A 672 26.97 -24.18 2.55
C SER A 672 25.60 -23.78 1.98
N ASN A 673 25.20 -22.53 2.16
CA ASN A 673 23.91 -21.99 1.71
C ASN A 673 24.06 -20.76 0.80
N GLY A 674 25.19 -20.60 0.12
CA GLY A 674 25.40 -19.46 -0.77
C GLY A 674 26.85 -19.13 -1.10
N VAL A 675 27.09 -17.87 -1.49
CA VAL A 675 28.43 -17.29 -1.72
C VAL A 675 28.52 -15.89 -1.12
N VAL A 676 29.68 -15.52 -0.59
CA VAL A 676 29.98 -14.17 -0.10
C VAL A 676 30.99 -13.49 -1.04
N HIS A 677 30.67 -12.27 -1.48
CA HIS A 677 31.59 -11.37 -2.18
C HIS A 677 31.85 -10.16 -1.30
N VAL A 678 33.09 -9.72 -1.15
CA VAL A 678 33.47 -8.61 -0.26
C VAL A 678 33.47 -7.29 -1.03
N LEU A 679 32.95 -6.23 -0.41
CA LEU A 679 32.94 -4.88 -0.97
C LEU A 679 33.78 -3.90 -0.14
N SER A 680 34.41 -2.93 -0.80
CA SER A 680 35.08 -1.81 -0.12
C SER A 680 34.12 -0.69 0.31
N GLU A 681 32.85 -0.76 -0.09
CA GLU A 681 31.84 0.27 0.17
C GLU A 681 30.45 -0.34 0.41
N VAL A 682 29.61 0.39 1.14
CA VAL A 682 28.23 -0.02 1.42
C VAL A 682 27.33 0.30 0.22
N ILE A 683 26.54 -0.68 -0.22
CA ILE A 683 25.49 -0.49 -1.22
C ILE A 683 24.35 0.32 -0.59
N CYS A 684 24.25 1.59 -0.96
CA CYS A 684 23.11 2.45 -0.64
C CYS A 684 22.60 3.11 -1.91
N THR A 685 21.45 2.66 -2.40
CA THR A 685 20.76 3.34 -3.50
C THR A 685 19.53 4.08 -2.96
N LEU A 686 19.55 5.40 -3.13
CA LEU A 686 18.40 6.27 -2.86
C LEU A 686 17.35 6.11 -3.96
N PHE A 687 17.84 6.02 -5.18
CA PHE A 687 17.06 6.02 -6.40
C PHE A 687 16.43 4.65 -6.69
N LYS A 688 15.18 4.68 -7.16
CA LYS A 688 14.30 3.53 -7.43
C LYS A 688 13.85 3.47 -8.90
N GLY A 689 13.81 4.62 -9.58
CA GLY A 689 13.35 4.75 -10.96
C GLY A 689 14.49 4.92 -11.95
N SER A 690 14.11 5.26 -13.18
CA SER A 690 15.01 5.53 -14.30
C SER A 690 15.82 6.82 -14.09
N ALA A 691 16.80 7.07 -14.96
CA ALA A 691 17.51 8.34 -15.00
C ALA A 691 16.55 9.54 -15.11
N ALA A 692 15.58 9.50 -16.03
CA ALA A 692 14.60 10.59 -16.21
C ALA A 692 13.74 10.82 -14.95
N PHE A 693 13.22 9.74 -14.38
CA PHE A 693 12.38 9.79 -13.19
C PHE A 693 13.14 10.40 -11.99
N GLU A 694 14.39 10.01 -11.80
CA GLU A 694 15.18 10.42 -10.64
C GLU A 694 15.69 11.86 -10.76
N LEU A 695 16.09 12.27 -11.97
CA LEU A 695 16.41 13.67 -12.25
C LEU A 695 15.20 14.58 -12.00
N GLY A 696 14.00 14.17 -12.42
CA GLY A 696 12.77 14.94 -12.21
C GLY A 696 12.30 15.05 -10.76
N ARG A 697 12.75 14.16 -9.87
CA ARG A 697 12.40 14.21 -8.43
C ARG A 697 13.39 15.02 -7.59
N CYS A 698 14.60 15.22 -8.08
CA CYS A 698 15.65 15.87 -7.31
C CYS A 698 15.73 17.37 -7.63
N ARG A 699 15.49 18.20 -6.60
CA ARG A 699 15.50 19.67 -6.73
C ARG A 699 16.80 20.25 -7.30
N ALA A 700 17.92 19.52 -7.22
CA ALA A 700 19.20 19.97 -7.76
C ALA A 700 19.27 19.96 -9.30
N TYR A 701 18.28 19.38 -9.98
CA TYR A 701 18.22 19.26 -11.44
C TYR A 701 16.92 19.82 -12.02
N SER A 702 16.27 20.77 -11.33
CA SER A 702 14.96 21.29 -11.75
C SER A 702 15.02 21.92 -13.15
N VAL A 703 16.13 22.59 -13.49
CA VAL A 703 16.36 23.17 -14.82
C VAL A 703 16.58 22.06 -15.85
N LEU A 704 17.39 21.06 -15.53
CA LEU A 704 17.67 19.93 -16.43
C LEU A 704 16.40 19.14 -16.76
N ASP A 705 15.60 18.80 -15.76
CA ASP A 705 14.33 18.07 -15.95
C ASP A 705 13.36 18.84 -16.85
N ALA A 706 13.20 20.15 -16.61
CA ALA A 706 12.38 21.00 -17.45
C ALA A 706 12.85 20.97 -18.92
N LEU A 707 14.17 21.04 -19.15
CA LEU A 707 14.75 20.99 -20.48
C LEU A 707 14.59 19.62 -21.14
N ILE A 708 14.75 18.51 -20.42
CA ILE A 708 14.50 17.15 -20.92
C ILE A 708 13.05 17.00 -21.39
N LYS A 709 12.09 17.53 -20.62
CA LYS A 709 10.67 17.54 -20.97
C LYS A 709 10.38 18.42 -22.18
N THR A 710 10.92 19.64 -22.22
CA THR A 710 10.79 20.53 -23.39
C THR A 710 11.37 19.89 -24.66
N ALA A 711 12.47 19.15 -24.53
CA ALA A 711 13.07 18.43 -25.64
C ALA A 711 12.30 17.16 -26.04
N GLY A 712 11.30 16.71 -25.27
CA GLY A 712 10.61 15.45 -25.52
C GLY A 712 11.53 14.22 -25.38
N LEU A 713 12.55 14.30 -24.52
CA LEU A 713 13.50 13.22 -24.27
C LEU A 713 13.17 12.41 -23.00
N TYR A 714 12.10 12.76 -22.29
CA TYR A 714 11.72 12.09 -21.04
C TYR A 714 11.51 10.59 -21.24
N ASP A 715 10.64 10.19 -22.17
CA ASP A 715 10.32 8.78 -22.42
C ASP A 715 11.54 7.97 -22.88
N ALA A 716 12.44 8.59 -23.64
CA ALA A 716 13.68 7.95 -24.09
C ALA A 716 14.63 7.64 -22.91
N LEU A 717 14.75 8.57 -21.95
CA LEU A 717 15.58 8.43 -20.76
C LEU A 717 14.87 7.67 -19.63
N ASP A 718 13.56 7.47 -19.72
CA ASP A 718 12.76 6.62 -18.84
C ASP A 718 12.73 5.15 -19.30
N GLY A 719 13.01 4.90 -20.59
CA GLY A 719 13.06 3.57 -21.21
C GLY A 719 14.21 2.66 -20.73
N ASP A 720 14.42 1.56 -21.46
CA ASP A 720 15.17 0.40 -20.96
C ASP A 720 16.67 0.64 -20.68
N GLY A 721 17.28 1.68 -21.27
CA GLY A 721 18.72 1.93 -21.16
C GLY A 721 19.57 0.76 -21.70
N PRO A 722 20.78 0.52 -21.17
CA PRO A 722 21.45 1.24 -20.09
C PRO A 722 22.06 2.60 -20.51
N PHE A 723 22.04 3.57 -19.59
CA PHE A 723 22.61 4.90 -19.78
C PHE A 723 23.59 5.32 -18.69
N THR A 724 24.58 6.12 -19.06
CA THR A 724 25.37 6.97 -18.17
C THR A 724 25.01 8.41 -18.44
N VAL A 725 24.42 9.09 -17.46
CA VAL A 725 24.00 10.49 -17.57
C VAL A 725 24.91 11.37 -16.74
N PHE A 726 25.70 12.23 -17.38
CA PHE A 726 26.44 13.30 -16.71
C PHE A 726 25.50 14.49 -16.49
N ALA A 727 24.81 14.54 -15.35
CA ALA A 727 23.72 15.46 -15.09
C ALA A 727 24.21 16.80 -14.52
N PRO A 728 24.12 17.92 -15.28
CA PRO A 728 24.44 19.24 -14.76
C PRO A 728 23.43 19.67 -13.70
N THR A 729 23.93 20.14 -12.55
CA THR A 729 23.10 20.72 -11.50
C THR A 729 22.55 22.09 -11.88
N ASP A 730 21.54 22.58 -11.17
CA ASP A 730 21.01 23.94 -11.36
C ASP A 730 22.10 25.02 -11.17
N LYS A 731 23.10 24.75 -10.30
CA LYS A 731 24.29 25.60 -10.15
C LYS A 731 25.21 25.57 -11.38
N ALA A 732 25.24 24.46 -12.12
CA ALA A 732 25.94 24.39 -13.40
C ALA A 732 25.22 25.25 -14.45
N PHE A 733 23.89 25.20 -14.49
CA PHE A 733 23.09 26.04 -15.39
C PHE A 733 23.21 27.53 -15.07
N SER A 734 23.35 27.91 -13.79
CA SER A 734 23.55 29.32 -13.41
C SER A 734 24.87 29.93 -13.91
N LYS A 735 25.82 29.11 -14.40
CA LYS A 735 27.05 29.59 -15.05
C LYS A 735 26.83 29.98 -16.53
N LEU A 736 25.68 29.63 -17.12
CA LEU A 736 25.33 30.01 -18.49
C LEU A 736 24.58 31.35 -18.52
N SER A 737 24.72 32.10 -19.60
CA SER A 737 23.94 33.32 -19.80
C SER A 737 22.45 32.98 -19.98
N PRO A 738 21.52 33.78 -19.40
CA PRO A 738 20.08 33.57 -19.60
C PRO A 738 19.67 33.55 -21.07
N ASP A 739 20.34 34.34 -21.90
CA ASP A 739 20.11 34.40 -23.35
C ASP A 739 20.40 33.06 -24.03
N LEU A 740 21.49 32.38 -23.66
CA LEU A 740 21.81 31.07 -24.21
C LEU A 740 20.74 30.04 -23.83
N ILE A 741 20.27 30.05 -22.57
CA ILE A 741 19.21 29.14 -22.11
C ILE A 741 17.91 29.38 -22.89
N ASN A 742 17.55 30.65 -23.13
CA ASN A 742 16.36 31.00 -23.88
C ASN A 742 16.47 30.62 -25.37
N LYS A 743 17.66 30.77 -25.98
CA LYS A 743 17.96 30.30 -27.34
C LYS A 743 17.84 28.79 -27.46
N LEU A 744 18.35 28.03 -26.48
CA LEU A 744 18.20 26.57 -26.45
C LEU A 744 16.73 26.16 -26.31
N LYS A 745 15.97 26.80 -25.41
CA LYS A 745 14.52 26.52 -25.23
C LYS A 745 13.69 26.79 -26.49
N SER A 746 14.05 27.81 -27.27
CA SER A 746 13.36 28.16 -28.51
C SER A 746 13.79 27.31 -29.71
N ASN A 747 14.91 26.57 -29.62
CA ASN A 747 15.39 25.66 -30.65
C ASN A 747 15.49 24.22 -30.10
N VAL A 748 14.37 23.49 -30.17
CA VAL A 748 14.24 22.12 -29.65
C VAL A 748 15.28 21.17 -30.24
N THR A 749 15.67 21.34 -31.51
CA THR A 749 16.71 20.51 -32.15
C THR A 749 18.06 20.74 -31.48
N ALA A 750 18.49 22.00 -31.34
CA ALA A 750 19.74 22.33 -30.65
C ALA A 750 19.71 21.88 -29.18
N LEU A 751 18.56 22.01 -28.51
CA LEU A 751 18.39 21.53 -27.13
C LEU A 751 18.56 20.01 -27.01
N LYS A 752 17.98 19.23 -27.95
CA LYS A 752 18.17 17.77 -28.00
C LYS A 752 19.65 17.41 -28.16
N GLU A 753 20.36 18.08 -29.06
CA GLU A 753 21.80 17.86 -29.26
C GLU A 753 22.59 18.10 -27.96
N VAL A 754 22.33 19.21 -27.24
CA VAL A 754 22.99 19.48 -25.96
C VAL A 754 22.67 18.40 -24.92
N LEU A 755 21.41 18.02 -24.77
CA LEU A 755 20.99 17.06 -23.75
C LEU A 755 21.54 15.65 -24.05
N LEU A 756 21.50 15.20 -25.31
CA LEU A 756 22.05 13.91 -25.71
C LEU A 756 23.59 13.85 -25.61
N TYR A 757 24.28 15.00 -25.63
CA TYR A 757 25.72 15.08 -25.39
C TYR A 757 26.10 14.84 -23.93
N HIS A 758 25.14 14.91 -23.00
CA HIS A 758 25.34 14.52 -21.61
C HIS A 758 25.10 13.02 -21.35
N VAL A 759 24.64 12.27 -22.36
CA VAL A 759 24.24 10.87 -22.22
C VAL A 759 25.19 9.99 -23.01
N VAL A 760 25.76 8.99 -22.33
CA VAL A 760 26.64 7.97 -22.90
C VAL A 760 25.92 6.62 -22.83
N PRO A 761 25.93 5.79 -23.90
CA PRO A 761 25.46 4.41 -23.83
C PRO A 761 26.21 3.59 -22.78
N ASP A 762 25.56 2.55 -22.26
CA ASP A 762 26.10 1.68 -21.21
C ASP A 762 26.24 2.35 -19.84
N VAL A 763 26.52 1.54 -18.83
CA VAL A 763 26.74 1.97 -17.45
C VAL A 763 28.22 2.07 -17.19
N TRP A 764 28.69 3.29 -16.92
CA TRP A 764 30.06 3.60 -16.55
C TRP A 764 30.08 4.20 -15.15
N TYR A 765 30.22 3.34 -14.14
CA TYR A 765 30.55 3.79 -12.79
C TYR A 765 31.98 4.34 -12.74
N SER A 766 32.28 5.17 -11.73
CA SER A 766 33.58 5.82 -11.57
C SER A 766 34.74 4.81 -11.55
N ALA A 767 34.54 3.64 -10.94
CA ALA A 767 35.51 2.54 -10.94
C ALA A 767 35.85 1.97 -12.33
N GLY A 768 34.99 2.21 -13.32
CA GLY A 768 35.19 1.79 -14.72
C GLY A 768 35.72 2.88 -15.64
N LEU A 769 35.83 4.13 -15.16
CA LEU A 769 36.29 5.26 -15.96
C LEU A 769 37.83 5.33 -15.96
N THR A 770 38.42 5.59 -17.13
CA THR A 770 39.86 5.82 -17.32
C THR A 770 40.09 7.08 -18.14
N ASN A 771 41.32 7.59 -18.16
CA ASN A 771 41.73 8.63 -19.10
C ASN A 771 41.44 8.18 -20.55
N GLY A 772 40.67 8.97 -21.29
CA GLY A 772 40.25 8.58 -22.64
C GLY A 772 39.02 9.32 -23.14
N GLN A 773 38.32 8.72 -24.10
CA GLN A 773 37.12 9.30 -24.71
C GLN A 773 35.92 8.37 -24.61
N LEU A 774 34.73 8.92 -24.33
CA LEU A 774 33.45 8.21 -24.36
C LEU A 774 32.51 8.82 -25.38
N LYS A 775 31.95 8.00 -26.26
CA LYS A 775 31.01 8.46 -27.30
C LYS A 775 29.62 8.68 -26.70
N THR A 776 29.03 9.84 -26.97
CA THR A 776 27.70 10.21 -26.49
C THR A 776 26.59 9.74 -27.45
N LEU A 777 25.33 9.78 -27.00
CA LEU A 777 24.17 9.56 -27.85
C LEU A 777 23.99 10.65 -28.92
N GLN A 778 24.53 11.84 -28.69
CA GLN A 778 24.61 12.89 -29.72
C GLN A 778 25.63 12.53 -30.83
N GLY A 779 26.63 11.70 -30.53
CA GLY A 779 27.60 11.18 -31.48
C GLY A 779 29.02 11.73 -31.33
N GLN A 780 29.19 12.92 -30.74
CA GLN A 780 30.51 13.44 -30.34
C GLN A 780 31.02 12.73 -29.07
N SER A 781 32.33 12.81 -28.83
CA SER A 781 32.96 12.16 -27.68
C SER A 781 33.29 13.15 -26.56
N LEU A 782 33.07 12.71 -25.32
CA LEU A 782 33.50 13.39 -24.10
C LEU A 782 34.91 12.93 -23.74
N ASN A 783 35.79 13.86 -23.36
CA ASN A 783 37.11 13.55 -22.82
C ASN A 783 36.98 13.26 -21.32
N ILE A 784 37.37 12.07 -20.90
CA ILE A 784 37.37 11.65 -19.50
C ILE A 784 38.79 11.77 -18.97
N ALA A 785 38.93 12.44 -17.82
CA ALA A 785 40.17 12.50 -17.05
C ALA A 785 39.92 12.03 -15.62
N VAL A 786 40.77 11.13 -15.13
CA VAL A 786 40.70 10.52 -13.81
C VAL A 786 42.00 10.83 -13.07
N ASP A 787 41.94 11.78 -12.13
CA ASP A 787 43.06 12.22 -11.29
C ASP A 787 42.52 12.71 -9.94
N GLY A 788 42.56 11.87 -8.91
CA GLY A 788 41.96 12.16 -7.60
C GLY A 788 40.43 12.38 -7.61
N GLY A 789 39.77 12.15 -8.76
CA GLY A 789 38.37 12.40 -9.05
C GLY A 789 38.12 12.31 -10.56
N VAL A 790 36.85 12.39 -10.98
CA VAL A 790 36.46 12.28 -12.41
C VAL A 790 36.14 13.66 -12.98
N ARG A 791 36.75 13.98 -14.11
CA ARG A 791 36.43 15.15 -14.94
C ARG A 791 35.96 14.71 -16.32
N VAL A 792 34.98 15.43 -16.84
CA VAL A 792 34.34 15.19 -18.14
C VAL A 792 34.42 16.47 -18.95
N ASN A 793 35.28 16.50 -19.96
CA ASN A 793 35.78 17.74 -20.56
C ASN A 793 36.30 18.68 -19.46
N ASP A 794 35.71 19.88 -19.37
CA ASP A 794 36.04 20.85 -18.33
C ASP A 794 35.27 20.63 -17.02
N ALA A 795 34.19 19.83 -17.04
CA ALA A 795 33.27 19.67 -15.92
C ALA A 795 33.82 18.72 -14.86
N THR A 796 33.63 19.06 -13.58
CA THR A 796 33.99 18.18 -12.47
C THR A 796 32.78 17.35 -12.06
N VAL A 797 32.95 16.04 -11.90
CA VAL A 797 31.94 15.17 -11.28
C VAL A 797 31.96 15.42 -9.77
N ILE A 798 30.89 16.04 -9.26
CA ILE A 798 30.77 16.42 -7.84
C ILE A 798 30.11 15.35 -6.99
N LEU A 799 29.32 14.47 -7.60
CA LEU A 799 28.72 13.31 -6.94
C LEU A 799 28.67 12.16 -7.96
N PRO A 800 29.58 11.18 -7.85
CA PRO A 800 29.62 10.05 -8.76
C PRO A 800 28.63 8.94 -8.33
N ASP A 801 28.36 8.04 -9.27
CA ASP A 801 27.80 6.70 -9.01
C ASP A 801 26.40 6.65 -8.40
N ALA A 802 25.55 7.59 -8.78
CA ALA A 802 24.13 7.51 -8.48
C ALA A 802 23.45 6.46 -9.35
N ALA A 803 23.42 5.22 -8.88
CA ALA A 803 22.77 4.11 -9.58
C ALA A 803 21.25 4.31 -9.71
N VAL A 804 20.72 4.13 -10.92
CA VAL A 804 19.29 4.19 -11.29
C VAL A 804 18.88 2.88 -11.97
N SER A 805 17.59 2.62 -12.16
CA SER A 805 17.10 1.32 -12.66
C SER A 805 17.66 0.98 -14.04
N ASN A 806 17.77 1.98 -14.92
CA ASN A 806 18.25 1.87 -16.29
C ASN A 806 19.68 2.43 -16.47
N GLY A 807 20.48 2.58 -15.41
CA GLY A 807 21.81 3.17 -15.59
C GLY A 807 22.50 3.75 -14.36
N VAL A 808 23.30 4.79 -14.61
CA VAL A 808 23.98 5.60 -13.60
C VAL A 808 23.89 7.09 -13.94
N VAL A 809 23.72 7.91 -12.91
CA VAL A 809 23.82 9.37 -12.99
C VAL A 809 25.11 9.82 -12.29
N HIS A 810 25.84 10.75 -12.91
CA HIS A 810 26.97 11.44 -12.32
C HIS A 810 26.65 12.93 -12.30
N SER A 811 26.59 13.55 -11.12
CA SER A 811 26.35 14.99 -11.02
C SER A 811 27.57 15.76 -11.46
N ILE A 812 27.39 16.74 -12.34
CA ILE A 812 28.47 17.62 -12.80
C ILE A 812 28.20 19.10 -12.47
N ASP A 813 29.27 19.86 -12.31
CA ASP A 813 29.21 21.27 -11.92
C ASP A 813 29.14 22.25 -13.10
N THR A 814 29.22 21.75 -14.34
CA THR A 814 29.32 22.55 -15.57
C THR A 814 28.53 21.90 -16.70
N VAL A 815 27.78 22.69 -17.47
CA VAL A 815 27.01 22.19 -18.62
C VAL A 815 27.96 21.85 -19.78
N LEU A 816 27.82 20.66 -20.35
CA LEU A 816 28.57 20.19 -21.51
C LEU A 816 27.93 20.72 -22.80
N LEU A 817 28.71 21.41 -23.63
CA LEU A 817 28.25 21.94 -24.91
C LEU A 817 28.96 21.22 -26.06
N PRO A 818 28.24 20.67 -27.06
CA PRO A 818 28.82 20.13 -28.28
C PRO A 818 29.60 21.19 -29.06
N LYS A 819 30.69 20.78 -29.75
CA LYS A 819 31.54 21.73 -30.50
C LYS A 819 30.78 22.49 -31.59
N LEU A 820 29.80 21.84 -32.22
CA LEU A 820 28.97 22.42 -33.30
C LEU A 820 28.20 23.67 -32.83
N LEU A 821 27.78 23.71 -31.57
CA LEU A 821 27.08 24.86 -30.99
C LEU A 821 28.03 25.96 -30.53
N THR A 822 29.26 25.62 -30.16
CA THR A 822 30.28 26.63 -29.78
C THR A 822 30.89 27.36 -30.97
N THR A 823 30.76 26.81 -32.19
CA THR A 823 31.27 27.42 -33.43
C THR A 823 30.20 28.17 -34.24
N ASP A 824 28.93 28.05 -33.86
CA ASP A 824 27.83 28.78 -34.49
C ASP A 824 27.79 30.22 -33.94
N PRO A 825 27.93 31.26 -34.77
CA PRO A 825 27.89 32.66 -34.33
C PRO A 825 26.56 33.06 -33.68
N SER A 826 25.48 32.31 -33.89
CA SER A 826 24.20 32.52 -33.20
C SER A 826 24.23 32.10 -31.72
N PHE A 827 25.22 31.30 -31.31
CA PHE A 827 25.41 30.76 -29.96
C PHE A 827 26.76 31.16 -29.30
N SER A 828 27.58 32.01 -29.94
CA SER A 828 28.99 32.25 -29.57
C SER A 828 29.27 33.05 -28.28
N THR A 829 28.25 33.46 -27.50
CA THR A 829 28.41 34.18 -26.22
C THR A 829 28.26 33.26 -25.00
N ALA A 830 28.82 32.04 -25.08
CA ALA A 830 28.33 30.87 -24.33
C ALA A 830 28.79 30.70 -22.87
N ARG A 831 29.69 31.51 -22.32
CA ARG A 831 30.12 31.41 -20.91
C ARG A 831 30.24 32.81 -20.30
N LEU A 832 29.66 32.99 -19.10
CA LEU A 832 29.82 34.18 -18.27
C LEU A 832 31.24 34.26 -17.68
#